data_AF-A0A7C1WGE5-F1
#
_entry.id   AF-A0A7C1WGE5-F1
#
_cell.length_a   1.000
_cell.length_b   1.000
_cell.length_c   1.000
_cell.angle_alpha   90.00
_cell.angle_beta   90.00
_cell.angle_gamma   90.00
#
_symmetry.space_group_name_H-M   'P 1'
#
loop_
_entity.id
_entity.type
_entity.pdbx_description
1 polymer ?
#
loop_
_entity_poly.entity_id
_entity_poly.type
_entity_poly.pdbx_seq_one_letter_code
_entity_poly.pdbx_strand_id
1 'polypeptide(L)'
;MQPATRTKKLKAESRKKRFSCLQPSAFSLQPSITRNQHGFTLLEVLIVLFILGMIALMAWPGLGILDDRERERLTREKMEVIRRAIVGDPDRFDADGRRIIGGYVGDMEKWPDLWEARTDIKPSDLLPDGSLPDPLPDPPWTFGYRSSGHFAGKKWVWNYPFRKLLDYADHRDHIGGLETENEGQPRGLWTQYLEEHPASPPGEMEDARWKGPYIVPPSDEKPSDSQHWAETDDEYANLEPKWNPVLLKETWEDGDYSPVDGALGEHYDEKESFRLLQTDGRLTDGWGRALRFFITADQDRPGSTIFWIISEGPDKKGTYPTKGTFAAGLWTVDPDDIMSKAYDETDEYNKDNIVMKIYSHEWEAVFKEINEKKEMETEALFLRIKRAILGSSPGGMNDGFTGDVCRWPRLFRWEDPAWDDEDGIPVSYTKGQIRELWTRTPNSSDPGDDVDEPAWAHAGIGWRGEYLQTPWGINGEQFVRDAWDREVLFFKDNANDAIMILSRGIDGKFDFYDTDTLPEGAPDGVNDYLEPASYTEAIDVTTYNPNDAGGYNADNIVLIVRKSDWYPGFFTLNRFTVNNAVSLTTKACLFYDDGSTDIRVANRGNPEDGNFAGGVWDVGSASPPPYAFNYTNITANKIKTGARYLVFWNDTDGDNVIDAGENQYSAIYNISTNNSMEPRNDITLDANVDFSAAP
;
A
#
# COMPACT_ATOMS: atom_id res chain seq x y z
N MET A 1 -6.78 -34.70 -15.36
CA MET A 1 -6.21 -33.98 -16.53
C MET A 1 -5.06 -33.13 -16.00
N GLN A 2 -3.81 -33.54 -16.27
CA GLN A 2 -2.59 -32.83 -15.85
C GLN A 2 -1.84 -32.38 -17.11
N PRO A 3 -1.22 -31.18 -17.15
CA PRO A 3 -0.36 -30.80 -18.25
C PRO A 3 1.11 -31.12 -17.95
N ALA A 4 1.75 -31.78 -18.91
CA ALA A 4 3.16 -32.15 -18.89
C ALA A 4 4.07 -30.96 -19.22
N THR A 5 5.07 -30.73 -18.38
CA THR A 5 6.18 -29.79 -18.57
C THR A 5 7.16 -30.32 -19.62
N ARG A 6 7.36 -29.55 -20.70
CA ARG A 6 8.29 -29.85 -21.79
C ARG A 6 9.45 -28.86 -21.78
N THR A 7 10.58 -29.25 -21.18
CA THR A 7 11.85 -28.50 -21.21
C THR A 7 12.51 -28.60 -22.59
N LYS A 8 12.67 -27.47 -23.28
CA LYS A 8 13.50 -27.35 -24.49
C LYS A 8 14.86 -26.75 -24.13
N LYS A 9 15.92 -27.55 -24.24
CA LYS A 9 17.31 -27.08 -24.27
C LYS A 9 17.58 -26.33 -25.58
N LEU A 10 17.88 -25.04 -25.49
CA LEU A 10 18.46 -24.26 -26.59
C LEU A 10 19.99 -24.33 -26.51
N LYS A 11 20.60 -24.92 -27.55
CA LYS A 11 22.04 -24.92 -27.80
C LYS A 11 22.40 -23.58 -28.47
N ALA A 12 23.29 -22.80 -27.85
CA ALA A 12 23.90 -21.63 -28.46
C ALA A 12 25.05 -22.06 -29.39
N GLU A 13 24.88 -21.85 -30.71
CA GLU A 13 25.96 -21.96 -31.69
C GLU A 13 26.69 -20.63 -31.84
N SER A 14 27.95 -20.61 -31.41
CA SER A 14 28.91 -19.53 -31.62
C SER A 14 29.38 -19.51 -33.08
N ARG A 15 28.96 -18.49 -33.86
CA ARG A 15 29.54 -18.18 -35.18
C ARG A 15 30.58 -17.08 -35.04
N LYS A 16 31.85 -17.48 -34.90
CA LYS A 16 33.04 -16.66 -35.17
C LYS A 16 33.06 -16.24 -36.65
N LYS A 17 32.74 -14.99 -36.97
CA LYS A 17 33.11 -14.37 -38.24
C LYS A 17 34.53 -13.82 -38.13
N ARG A 18 35.48 -14.48 -38.83
CA ARG A 18 36.83 -13.97 -39.08
C ARG A 18 36.73 -12.84 -40.10
N PHE A 19 37.18 -11.64 -39.75
CA PHE A 19 37.51 -10.61 -40.73
C PHE A 19 38.94 -10.87 -41.22
N SER A 20 39.09 -11.25 -42.49
CA SER A 20 40.38 -11.37 -43.15
C SER A 20 40.87 -9.99 -43.58
N CYS A 21 42.07 -9.67 -43.12
CA CYS A 21 42.98 -8.67 -43.67
C CYS A 21 43.04 -8.77 -45.20
N LEU A 22 42.64 -7.71 -45.91
CA LEU A 22 42.91 -7.52 -47.34
C LEU A 22 44.05 -6.51 -47.49
N GLN A 23 45.03 -6.92 -48.29
CA GLN A 23 46.28 -6.24 -48.58
C GLN A 23 46.09 -4.92 -49.33
N PRO A 24 47.03 -3.96 -49.20
CA PRO A 24 47.08 -2.80 -50.07
C PRO A 24 47.62 -3.22 -51.44
N SER A 25 46.75 -3.24 -52.45
CA SER A 25 47.16 -3.38 -53.84
C SER A 25 47.62 -2.01 -54.34
N ALA A 26 48.92 -1.85 -54.53
CA ALA A 26 49.52 -0.70 -55.17
C ALA A 26 49.05 -0.63 -56.64
N PHE A 27 48.12 0.26 -56.95
CA PHE A 27 47.73 0.59 -58.31
C PHE A 27 48.42 1.89 -58.73
N SER A 28 49.59 1.73 -59.35
CA SER A 28 50.29 2.78 -60.08
C SER A 28 49.55 3.02 -61.40
N LEU A 29 48.87 4.16 -61.51
CA LEU A 29 48.44 4.72 -62.79
C LEU A 29 49.06 6.10 -62.94
N GLN A 30 50.03 6.20 -63.85
CA GLN A 30 50.50 7.47 -64.38
C GLN A 30 49.39 8.11 -65.22
N PRO A 31 49.00 9.38 -64.96
CA PRO A 31 48.25 10.14 -65.95
C PRO A 31 49.23 10.80 -66.93
N SER A 32 49.28 10.28 -68.16
CA SER A 32 49.80 11.05 -69.29
C SER A 32 48.80 12.15 -69.62
N ILE A 33 49.04 13.35 -69.07
CA ILE A 33 48.29 14.56 -69.40
C ILE A 33 48.59 14.91 -70.87
N THR A 34 47.71 14.49 -71.77
CA THR A 34 47.54 15.14 -73.06
C THR A 34 46.36 16.10 -72.92
N ARG A 35 46.67 17.40 -72.88
CA ARG A 35 45.69 18.51 -72.88
C ARG A 35 44.91 18.47 -74.19
N ASN A 36 43.72 17.88 -74.18
CA ASN A 36 42.62 18.30 -75.03
C ASN A 36 41.69 19.18 -74.19
N GLN A 37 41.98 20.48 -74.16
CA GLN A 37 41.07 21.48 -73.61
C GLN A 37 39.89 21.65 -74.56
N HIS A 38 38.92 20.75 -74.47
CA HIS A 38 37.56 21.08 -74.87
C HIS A 38 36.96 21.89 -73.71
N GLY A 39 36.87 23.20 -73.89
CA GLY A 39 36.12 24.05 -72.97
C GLY A 39 34.69 23.53 -72.88
N PHE A 40 34.14 23.49 -71.67
CA PHE A 40 32.76 23.13 -71.43
C PHE A 40 31.86 23.93 -72.37
N THR A 41 30.98 23.24 -73.08
CA THR A 41 29.96 23.93 -73.86
C THR A 41 29.03 24.68 -72.89
N LEU A 42 28.48 25.82 -73.32
CA LEU A 42 27.54 26.60 -72.50
C LEU A 42 26.38 25.71 -71.98
N LEU A 43 25.97 24.74 -72.80
CA LEU A 43 24.92 23.78 -72.45
C LEU A 43 25.32 22.85 -71.30
N GLU A 44 26.55 22.32 -71.30
CA GLU A 44 27.03 21.48 -70.20
C GLU A 44 27.14 22.25 -68.89
N VAL A 45 27.60 23.50 -68.93
CA VAL A 45 27.61 24.36 -67.74
C VAL A 45 26.19 24.58 -67.22
N LEU A 46 25.21 24.79 -68.11
CA LEU A 46 23.82 25.01 -67.74
C LEU A 46 23.18 23.74 -67.14
N ILE A 47 23.48 22.56 -67.70
CA ILE A 47 23.01 21.27 -67.16
C ILE A 47 23.64 21.00 -65.78
N VAL A 48 24.93 21.25 -65.60
CA VAL A 48 25.61 21.09 -64.32
C VAL A 48 25.03 22.03 -63.27
N LEU A 49 24.76 23.29 -63.62
CA LEU A 49 24.12 24.25 -62.72
C LEU A 49 22.68 23.84 -62.36
N PHE A 50 21.92 23.28 -63.31
CA PHE A 50 20.58 22.77 -63.04
C PHE A 50 20.58 21.56 -62.10
N ILE A 51 21.49 20.60 -62.32
CA ILE A 51 21.63 19.42 -61.45
C ILE A 51 22.10 19.83 -60.06
N LEU A 52 23.08 20.74 -59.95
CA LEU A 52 23.52 21.30 -58.66
C LEU A 52 22.39 22.06 -57.97
N GLY A 53 21.56 22.81 -58.70
CA GLY A 53 20.39 23.49 -58.16
C GLY A 53 19.34 22.53 -57.60
N MET A 54 19.06 21.43 -58.31
CA MET A 54 18.16 20.38 -57.82
C MET A 54 18.72 19.62 -56.62
N ILE A 55 20.01 19.26 -56.64
CA ILE A 55 20.67 18.59 -55.52
C ILE A 55 20.69 19.51 -54.29
N ALA A 56 20.95 20.81 -54.47
CA ALA A 56 20.89 21.78 -53.38
C ALA A 56 19.48 21.88 -52.77
N LEU A 57 18.43 21.89 -53.60
CA LEU A 57 17.04 21.89 -53.13
C LEU A 57 16.64 20.59 -52.42
N MET A 58 17.16 19.44 -52.85
CA MET A 58 16.91 18.14 -52.20
C MET A 58 17.77 17.91 -50.95
N ALA A 59 18.93 18.55 -50.85
CA ALA A 59 19.80 18.48 -49.68
C ALA A 59 19.33 19.42 -48.55
N TRP A 60 18.55 20.45 -48.86
CA TRP A 60 18.09 21.44 -47.86
C TRP A 60 17.27 20.83 -46.71
N PRO A 61 16.32 19.91 -46.93
CA PRO A 61 15.64 19.21 -45.83
C PRO A 61 16.55 18.26 -45.03
N GLY A 62 17.68 17.84 -45.61
CA GLY A 62 18.67 16.97 -44.95
C GLY A 62 19.68 17.69 -44.06
N LEU A 63 19.71 19.04 -44.07
CA LEU A 63 20.67 19.84 -43.30
C LEU A 63 20.28 20.05 -41.82
N GLY A 64 19.39 19.22 -41.26
CA GLY A 64 19.17 19.16 -39.80
C GLY A 64 18.41 20.35 -39.19
N ILE A 65 17.95 21.31 -40.01
CA ILE A 65 17.04 22.36 -39.57
C ILE A 65 15.62 21.78 -39.64
N LEU A 66 15.28 20.94 -38.65
CA LEU A 66 13.86 20.73 -38.33
C LEU A 66 13.27 22.11 -38.03
N ASP A 67 12.15 22.44 -38.68
CA ASP A 67 11.39 23.65 -38.41
C ASP A 67 11.08 23.72 -36.91
N ASP A 68 11.17 24.90 -36.29
CA ASP A 68 10.95 25.04 -34.85
C ASP A 68 9.57 24.55 -34.43
N ARG A 69 8.58 24.62 -35.33
CA ARG A 69 7.25 24.03 -35.14
C ARG A 69 7.27 22.51 -34.98
N GLU A 70 8.13 21.83 -35.72
CA GLU A 70 8.26 20.37 -35.62
C GLU A 70 8.97 19.99 -34.32
N ARG A 71 9.98 20.77 -33.90
CA ARG A 71 10.64 20.59 -32.61
C ARG A 71 9.68 20.86 -31.45
N GLU A 72 8.87 21.90 -31.53
CA GLU A 72 7.79 22.16 -30.58
C GLU A 72 6.82 20.97 -30.50
N ARG A 73 6.35 20.46 -31.66
CA ARG A 73 5.47 19.28 -31.72
C ARG A 73 6.12 18.07 -31.02
N LEU A 74 7.39 17.79 -31.33
CA LEU A 74 8.14 16.70 -30.70
C LEU A 74 8.31 16.91 -29.19
N THR A 75 8.57 18.15 -28.74
CA THR A 75 8.64 18.47 -27.31
C THR A 75 7.33 18.17 -26.61
N ARG A 76 6.20 18.60 -27.16
CA ARG A 76 4.87 18.33 -26.60
C ARG A 76 4.58 16.83 -26.55
N GLU A 77 4.92 16.08 -27.61
CA GLU A 77 4.77 14.62 -27.63
C GLU A 77 5.62 13.93 -26.57
N LYS A 78 6.87 14.34 -26.37
CA LYS A 78 7.74 13.81 -25.31
C LYS A 78 7.19 14.15 -23.92
N MET A 79 6.73 15.37 -23.69
CA MET A 79 6.11 15.76 -22.43
C MET A 79 4.84 14.93 -22.14
N GLU A 80 4.03 14.63 -23.15
CA GLU A 80 2.86 13.75 -23.00
C GLU A 80 3.24 12.30 -22.69
N VAL A 81 4.35 11.79 -23.24
CA VAL A 81 4.90 10.49 -22.86
C VAL A 81 5.33 10.50 -21.39
N ILE A 82 6.00 11.56 -20.94
CA ILE A 82 6.41 11.72 -19.53
C ILE A 82 5.17 11.84 -18.62
N ARG A 83 4.16 12.63 -19.00
CA ARG A 83 2.88 12.73 -18.27
C ARG A 83 2.23 11.37 -18.12
N ARG A 84 2.12 10.58 -19.21
CA ARG A 84 1.56 9.23 -19.15
C ARG A 84 2.40 8.28 -18.30
N ALA A 85 3.71 8.45 -18.27
CA ALA A 85 4.59 7.68 -17.39
C ALA A 85 4.39 8.03 -15.91
N ILE A 86 4.09 9.29 -15.60
CA ILE A 86 3.85 9.75 -14.23
C ILE A 86 2.44 9.35 -13.76
N VAL A 87 1.37 9.78 -14.46
CA VAL A 87 -0.02 9.62 -13.99
C VAL A 87 -0.83 8.54 -14.72
N GLY A 88 -0.26 7.90 -15.75
CA GLY A 88 -0.97 6.96 -16.61
C GLY A 88 -1.71 7.62 -17.78
N ASP A 89 -2.36 6.80 -18.59
CA ASP A 89 -3.16 7.24 -19.75
C ASP A 89 -4.39 8.05 -19.27
N PRO A 90 -4.56 9.33 -19.70
CA PRO A 90 -5.69 10.14 -19.29
C PRO A 90 -7.05 9.60 -19.75
N ASP A 91 -7.09 8.76 -20.79
CA ASP A 91 -8.32 8.22 -21.38
C ASP A 91 -8.73 6.87 -20.76
N ARG A 92 -8.04 6.42 -19.70
CA ARG A 92 -8.35 5.16 -19.03
C ARG A 92 -9.30 5.37 -17.86
N PHE A 93 -10.49 4.79 -17.98
CA PHE A 93 -11.53 4.82 -16.95
C PHE A 93 -11.89 3.40 -16.49
N ASP A 94 -12.33 3.27 -15.24
CA ASP A 94 -12.88 2.02 -14.70
C ASP A 94 -14.34 1.81 -15.16
N ALA A 95 -14.95 0.70 -14.71
CA ALA A 95 -16.33 0.38 -15.07
C ALA A 95 -17.35 1.38 -14.49
N ASP A 96 -16.97 2.11 -13.44
CA ASP A 96 -17.79 3.14 -12.78
C ASP A 96 -17.59 4.53 -13.44
N GLY A 97 -16.72 4.63 -14.45
CA GLY A 97 -16.41 5.86 -15.17
C GLY A 97 -15.40 6.77 -14.45
N ARG A 98 -14.70 6.28 -13.43
CA ARG A 98 -13.64 7.02 -12.72
C ARG A 98 -12.32 6.87 -13.44
N ARG A 99 -11.50 7.92 -13.42
CA ARG A 99 -10.17 7.89 -14.04
C ARG A 99 -9.28 6.90 -13.28
N ILE A 100 -8.64 5.98 -14.00
CA ILE A 100 -7.65 5.08 -13.43
C ILE A 100 -6.31 5.80 -13.43
N ILE A 101 -5.79 6.13 -12.24
CA ILE A 101 -4.44 6.63 -12.07
C ILE A 101 -3.46 5.47 -12.26
N GLY A 102 -2.54 5.61 -13.21
CA GLY A 102 -1.52 4.61 -13.53
C GLY A 102 -0.13 5.22 -13.48
N GLY A 103 0.82 4.58 -14.18
CA GLY A 103 2.20 5.04 -14.20
C GLY A 103 2.83 5.00 -12.81
N TYR A 104 3.83 5.85 -12.62
CA TYR A 104 4.57 5.95 -11.37
C TYR A 104 3.67 6.30 -10.18
N VAL A 105 2.78 7.30 -10.32
CA VAL A 105 1.87 7.72 -9.25
C VAL A 105 0.88 6.62 -8.89
N GLY A 106 0.39 5.85 -9.87
CA GLY A 106 -0.51 4.72 -9.60
C GLY A 106 0.14 3.58 -8.81
N ASP A 107 1.46 3.42 -8.92
CA ASP A 107 2.21 2.39 -8.20
C ASP A 107 2.74 2.89 -6.86
N MET A 108 3.22 4.14 -6.81
CA MET A 108 3.96 4.69 -5.67
C MET A 108 3.11 5.62 -4.79
N GLU A 109 1.96 6.07 -5.28
CA GLU A 109 1.04 7.03 -4.63
C GLU A 109 1.68 8.38 -4.26
N LYS A 110 2.77 8.73 -4.95
CA LYS A 110 3.51 10.00 -4.81
C LYS A 110 4.14 10.40 -6.14
N TRP A 111 4.63 11.64 -6.23
CA TRP A 111 5.45 12.07 -7.35
C TRP A 111 6.78 11.30 -7.44
N PRO A 112 7.35 11.13 -8.64
CA PRO A 112 8.73 10.70 -8.74
C PRO A 112 9.64 11.74 -8.10
N ASP A 113 10.48 11.29 -7.19
CA ASP A 113 11.54 12.11 -6.60
C ASP A 113 12.47 12.62 -7.72
N LEU A 114 13.01 13.83 -7.55
CA LEU A 114 13.97 14.41 -8.48
C LEU A 114 15.40 14.06 -8.04
N TRP A 115 16.21 13.61 -9.00
CA TRP A 115 17.58 13.14 -8.76
C TRP A 115 18.57 13.82 -9.68
N GLU A 116 19.76 14.10 -9.17
CA GLU A 116 20.85 14.68 -9.95
C GLU A 116 22.18 13.96 -9.70
N ALA A 117 23.13 14.12 -10.62
CA ALA A 117 24.44 13.48 -10.49
C ALA A 117 25.18 14.08 -9.29
N ARG A 118 25.69 13.23 -8.39
CA ARG A 118 26.35 13.67 -7.16
C ARG A 118 27.65 14.40 -7.50
N THR A 119 27.93 15.42 -6.70
CA THR A 119 28.84 16.50 -7.09
C THR A 119 30.21 16.46 -6.42
N ASP A 120 30.29 15.75 -5.30
CA ASP A 120 31.38 15.71 -4.33
C ASP A 120 32.44 14.64 -4.64
N ILE A 121 32.29 13.88 -5.74
CA ILE A 121 33.16 12.73 -6.01
C ILE A 121 33.92 12.96 -7.30
N LYS A 122 35.13 13.52 -7.19
CA LYS A 122 36.09 13.39 -8.28
C LYS A 122 36.59 11.94 -8.30
N PRO A 123 36.92 11.38 -9.48
CA PRO A 123 37.58 10.07 -9.53
C PRO A 123 38.86 9.99 -8.69
N SER A 124 39.50 11.14 -8.40
CA SER A 124 40.65 11.25 -7.50
C SER A 124 40.31 11.12 -6.01
N ASP A 125 39.05 11.33 -5.64
CA ASP A 125 38.57 11.37 -4.26
C ASP A 125 38.06 10.00 -3.81
N LEU A 126 37.88 9.07 -4.76
CA LEU A 126 37.61 7.66 -4.48
C LEU A 126 38.77 7.06 -3.67
N LEU A 127 38.42 6.31 -2.63
CA LEU A 127 39.39 5.52 -1.88
C LEU A 127 40.04 4.48 -2.83
N PRO A 128 41.26 3.98 -2.52
CA PRO A 128 41.97 3.03 -3.41
C PRO A 128 41.20 1.73 -3.72
N ASP A 129 40.19 1.39 -2.92
CA ASP A 129 39.30 0.25 -3.12
C ASP A 129 38.05 0.59 -3.97
N GLY A 130 37.93 1.83 -4.43
CA GLY A 130 36.80 2.34 -5.21
C GLY A 130 35.59 2.73 -4.35
N SER A 131 35.68 2.63 -3.02
CA SER A 131 34.65 3.14 -2.13
C SER A 131 34.71 4.67 -2.03
N LEU A 132 33.56 5.27 -1.77
CA LEU A 132 33.50 6.69 -1.43
C LEU A 132 34.16 6.88 -0.06
N PRO A 133 34.94 7.94 0.15
CA PRO A 133 35.28 8.34 1.51
C PRO A 133 33.97 8.48 2.28
N ASP A 134 33.93 7.99 3.53
CA ASP A 134 32.77 8.15 4.42
C ASP A 134 32.27 9.59 4.24
N PRO A 135 30.94 9.81 4.11
CA PRO A 135 30.39 11.15 4.06
C PRO A 135 30.77 11.81 5.39
N LEU A 136 31.93 12.45 5.41
CA LEU A 136 32.29 13.35 6.47
C LEU A 136 31.11 14.33 6.50
N PRO A 137 30.46 14.54 7.65
CA PRO A 137 29.44 15.56 7.77
C PRO A 137 30.10 16.82 7.23
N ASP A 138 29.64 17.21 6.04
CA ASP A 138 30.35 18.14 5.17
C ASP A 138 30.77 19.32 6.03
N PRO A 139 32.02 19.81 5.97
CA PRO A 139 32.25 21.17 6.41
C PRO A 139 31.16 22.01 5.73
N PRO A 140 30.40 22.86 6.44
CA PRO A 140 29.32 23.69 5.87
C PRO A 140 29.81 24.75 4.85
N TRP A 141 31.00 24.52 4.28
CA TRP A 141 31.80 25.40 3.45
C TRP A 141 32.36 24.68 2.20
N THR A 142 32.15 23.36 2.01
CA THR A 142 32.52 22.70 0.76
C THR A 142 31.43 22.93 -0.28
N PHE A 143 31.51 24.07 -0.97
CA PHE A 143 30.70 24.44 -2.14
C PHE A 143 30.99 23.55 -3.38
N GLY A 144 31.22 22.26 -3.18
CA GLY A 144 31.54 21.27 -4.21
C GLY A 144 30.33 20.80 -5.02
N TYR A 145 29.26 21.59 -5.10
CA TYR A 145 27.97 21.20 -5.73
C TYR A 145 27.98 21.39 -7.25
N ARG A 146 28.88 20.69 -7.94
CA ARG A 146 28.92 20.59 -9.40
C ARG A 146 28.69 19.17 -9.85
N SER A 147 27.69 18.97 -10.71
CA SER A 147 27.43 17.68 -11.32
C SER A 147 28.70 17.19 -12.04
N SER A 148 29.27 16.12 -11.50
CA SER A 148 30.57 15.62 -11.91
C SER A 148 30.37 14.61 -13.03
N GLY A 149 31.25 14.64 -14.03
CA GLY A 149 31.22 13.73 -15.16
C GLY A 149 32.54 13.80 -15.91
N HIS A 150 32.65 13.03 -16.97
CA HIS A 150 33.81 13.03 -17.85
C HIS A 150 33.41 12.76 -19.29
N PHE A 151 34.23 13.20 -20.23
CA PHE A 151 34.09 12.95 -21.65
C PHE A 151 34.68 11.59 -22.03
N ALA A 152 33.79 10.64 -22.35
CA ALA A 152 34.18 9.39 -23.00
C ALA A 152 34.16 9.58 -24.54
N GLY A 153 35.24 10.17 -25.07
CA GLY A 153 35.28 10.64 -26.45
C GLY A 153 34.59 12.00 -26.57
N LYS A 154 33.62 12.16 -27.49
CA LYS A 154 32.80 13.39 -27.58
C LYS A 154 31.51 13.33 -26.75
N LYS A 155 31.34 12.27 -25.96
CA LYS A 155 30.12 12.01 -25.21
C LYS A 155 30.36 12.29 -23.73
N TRP A 156 29.54 13.14 -23.14
CA TRP A 156 29.52 13.35 -21.69
C TRP A 156 28.96 12.11 -20.99
N VAL A 157 29.62 11.69 -19.92
CA VAL A 157 29.19 10.59 -19.04
C VAL A 157 29.16 11.13 -17.62
N TRP A 158 27.99 11.10 -17.00
CA TRP A 158 27.84 11.48 -15.59
C TRP A 158 28.63 10.52 -14.70
N ASN A 159 29.30 11.09 -13.69
CA ASN A 159 29.85 10.30 -12.60
C ASN A 159 28.71 9.91 -11.66
N TYR A 160 28.80 8.70 -11.14
CA TYR A 160 27.85 8.10 -10.22
C TYR A 160 28.42 8.14 -8.80
N PRO A 161 27.59 8.14 -7.74
CA PRO A 161 26.13 7.95 -7.71
C PRO A 161 25.30 9.21 -8.04
N PHE A 162 23.99 9.04 -8.20
CA PHE A 162 23.01 10.14 -8.18
C PHE A 162 22.57 10.42 -6.75
N ARG A 163 22.24 11.67 -6.42
CA ARG A 163 21.63 12.04 -5.14
C ARG A 163 20.19 12.49 -5.33
N LYS A 164 19.37 12.23 -4.30
CA LYS A 164 18.00 12.73 -4.21
C LYS A 164 18.03 14.21 -3.87
N LEU A 165 17.23 15.00 -4.59
CA LEU A 165 16.93 16.37 -4.18
C LEU A 165 15.90 16.30 -3.06
N LEU A 166 16.27 16.80 -1.88
CA LEU A 166 15.41 16.87 -0.71
C LEU A 166 15.07 18.33 -0.43
N ASP A 167 13.99 18.55 0.31
CA ASP A 167 13.61 19.85 0.84
C ASP A 167 13.82 19.77 2.36
N TYR A 168 15.03 20.09 2.84
CA TYR A 168 15.28 20.08 4.28
C TYR A 168 14.69 21.34 4.93
N ALA A 169 13.88 21.13 5.97
CA ALA A 169 13.22 22.20 6.71
C ALA A 169 14.18 23.20 7.39
N ASP A 170 15.48 22.89 7.49
CA ASP A 170 16.49 23.78 8.07
C ASP A 170 17.25 24.62 7.03
N HIS A 171 16.89 24.50 5.74
CA HIS A 171 17.50 25.23 4.61
C HIS A 171 19.03 25.09 4.55
N ARG A 172 19.58 23.98 5.07
CA ARG A 172 21.03 23.73 5.07
C ARG A 172 21.53 23.04 3.82
N ASP A 173 20.65 22.40 3.06
CA ASP A 173 20.98 22.11 1.68
C ASP A 173 20.89 23.40 0.86
N HIS A 174 21.77 23.50 -0.13
CA HIS A 174 21.77 24.55 -1.16
C HIS A 174 20.51 24.50 -2.04
N ILE A 175 19.55 23.63 -1.73
CA ILE A 175 18.45 23.23 -2.59
C ILE A 175 17.25 24.17 -2.41
N GLY A 176 17.18 25.01 -1.37
CA GLY A 176 16.14 26.05 -1.26
C GLY A 176 14.69 25.55 -1.43
N GLY A 177 14.46 24.26 -1.17
CA GLY A 177 13.25 23.52 -1.56
C GLY A 177 13.20 23.09 -3.03
N LEU A 178 12.43 22.04 -3.33
CA LEU A 178 12.17 21.49 -4.68
C LEU A 178 11.64 22.51 -5.72
N GLU A 179 11.47 23.76 -5.30
CA GLU A 179 10.95 24.90 -6.02
C GLU A 179 12.04 25.78 -6.66
N THR A 180 13.33 25.63 -6.28
CA THR A 180 14.42 26.50 -6.76
C THR A 180 15.50 25.81 -7.61
N GLU A 181 15.58 24.47 -7.61
CA GLU A 181 16.57 23.74 -8.39
C GLU A 181 16.00 23.05 -9.63
N ASN A 182 16.49 23.47 -10.79
CA ASN A 182 16.03 23.10 -12.11
C ASN A 182 16.76 21.88 -12.72
N GLU A 183 17.61 21.19 -11.93
CA GLU A 183 18.58 20.20 -12.42
C GLU A 183 18.16 18.74 -12.18
N GLY A 184 17.22 18.48 -11.28
CA GLY A 184 16.76 17.14 -10.96
C GLY A 184 16.05 16.47 -12.14
N GLN A 185 16.17 15.14 -12.23
CA GLN A 185 15.48 14.30 -13.20
C GLN A 185 14.62 13.26 -12.46
N PRO A 186 13.40 12.95 -12.94
CA PRO A 186 12.53 11.97 -12.31
C PRO A 186 12.97 10.53 -12.65
N ARG A 187 14.14 10.13 -12.13
CA ARG A 187 14.80 8.86 -12.49
C ARG A 187 13.95 7.62 -12.20
N GLY A 188 13.08 7.69 -11.20
CA GLY A 188 12.11 6.62 -10.87
C GLY A 188 11.20 6.24 -12.05
N LEU A 189 11.13 7.06 -13.10
CA LEU A 189 10.41 6.74 -14.32
C LEU A 189 11.08 5.64 -15.17
N TRP A 190 12.39 5.39 -15.03
CA TRP A 190 13.11 4.39 -15.85
C TRP A 190 14.09 3.50 -15.08
N THR A 191 14.34 3.74 -13.80
CA THR A 191 15.21 2.89 -12.97
C THR A 191 14.60 2.70 -11.58
N GLN A 192 14.68 1.47 -11.05
CA GLN A 192 14.28 1.15 -9.67
C GLN A 192 15.40 1.43 -8.66
N TYR A 193 16.63 1.60 -9.16
CA TYR A 193 17.81 1.90 -8.36
C TYR A 193 18.11 3.36 -8.55
N LEU A 194 17.66 4.21 -7.64
CA LEU A 194 17.67 5.65 -7.88
C LEU A 194 19.06 6.27 -7.70
N GLU A 195 19.82 5.78 -6.73
CA GLU A 195 21.18 6.24 -6.41
C GLU A 195 22.25 5.73 -7.41
N GLU A 196 22.01 4.56 -8.06
CA GLU A 196 22.96 3.88 -8.97
C GLU A 196 24.44 4.00 -8.55
N HIS A 197 24.84 3.33 -7.48
CA HIS A 197 26.26 3.27 -7.10
C HIS A 197 27.02 2.22 -7.95
N PRO A 198 28.11 2.58 -8.65
CA PRO A 198 28.77 1.68 -9.61
C PRO A 198 29.54 0.54 -8.94
N ALA A 199 29.89 0.68 -7.66
CA ALA A 199 30.69 -0.29 -6.90
C ALA A 199 29.93 -1.03 -5.79
N SER A 200 28.63 -0.75 -5.58
CA SER A 200 27.82 -1.40 -4.53
C SER A 200 26.81 -2.36 -5.16
N PRO A 201 26.27 -3.35 -4.41
CA PRO A 201 25.02 -4.00 -4.80
C PRO A 201 24.01 -2.90 -5.18
N PRO A 202 23.12 -3.17 -6.15
CA PRO A 202 22.24 -2.13 -6.65
C PRO A 202 21.50 -1.53 -5.45
N GLY A 203 21.51 -0.20 -5.34
CA GLY A 203 21.10 0.53 -4.14
C GLY A 203 19.71 0.15 -3.65
N GLU A 204 19.30 0.65 -2.49
CA GLU A 204 17.98 0.35 -1.94
C GLU A 204 16.90 0.60 -3.01
N MET A 205 16.06 -0.43 -3.24
CA MET A 205 14.90 -0.30 -4.12
C MET A 205 13.96 0.71 -3.46
N GLU A 206 13.43 1.64 -4.26
CA GLU A 206 12.61 2.72 -3.72
C GLU A 206 11.40 2.21 -2.91
N ASP A 207 10.67 1.23 -3.47
CA ASP A 207 9.52 0.57 -2.86
C ASP A 207 9.25 -0.73 -3.63
N ALA A 208 8.77 -1.79 -2.96
CA ALA A 208 8.35 -3.03 -3.61
C ALA A 208 7.13 -2.85 -4.54
N ARG A 209 6.40 -1.74 -4.41
CA ARG A 209 5.26 -1.38 -5.26
C ARG A 209 5.65 -0.92 -6.66
N TRP A 210 6.90 -0.51 -6.89
CA TRP A 210 7.36 -0.03 -8.20
C TRP A 210 7.24 -1.13 -9.28
N LYS A 211 6.52 -0.87 -10.38
CA LYS A 211 6.35 -1.85 -11.48
C LYS A 211 6.99 -1.41 -12.80
N GLY A 212 7.81 -0.36 -12.78
CA GLY A 212 8.45 0.19 -13.96
C GLY A 212 9.45 -0.78 -14.64
N PRO A 213 10.26 -0.29 -15.60
CA PRO A 213 10.36 1.11 -16.03
C PRO A 213 9.13 1.58 -16.80
N TYR A 214 8.72 2.83 -16.60
CA TYR A 214 7.56 3.43 -17.26
C TYR A 214 7.94 4.09 -18.60
N ILE A 215 9.20 4.50 -18.73
CA ILE A 215 9.81 4.96 -19.99
C ILE A 215 11.15 4.29 -20.22
N VAL A 216 11.60 4.27 -21.47
CA VAL A 216 12.95 3.81 -21.81
C VAL A 216 13.97 4.78 -21.19
N PRO A 217 15.06 4.28 -20.56
CA PRO A 217 16.10 5.14 -20.04
C PRO A 217 16.57 6.13 -21.12
N PRO A 218 16.60 7.45 -20.81
CA PRO A 218 17.00 8.45 -21.78
C PRO A 218 18.46 8.20 -22.21
N SER A 219 18.66 8.07 -23.53
CA SER A 219 19.99 7.99 -24.14
C SER A 219 20.16 9.14 -25.12
N ASP A 220 21.32 9.78 -25.11
CA ASP A 220 21.66 10.75 -26.14
C ASP A 220 21.92 10.02 -27.48
N GLU A 221 20.97 10.11 -28.41
CA GLU A 221 21.07 9.50 -29.74
C GLU A 221 22.01 10.27 -30.67
N LYS A 222 22.29 11.55 -30.40
CA LYS A 222 23.04 12.43 -31.31
C LYS A 222 24.00 13.37 -30.55
N PRO A 223 25.07 12.81 -29.95
CA PRO A 223 26.10 13.60 -29.26
C PRO A 223 26.89 14.55 -30.18
N SER A 224 26.69 14.50 -31.51
CA SER A 224 27.31 15.44 -32.46
C SER A 224 26.49 16.70 -32.69
N ASP A 225 25.18 16.67 -32.41
CA ASP A 225 24.28 17.80 -32.64
C ASP A 225 24.25 18.73 -31.41
N SER A 226 24.70 18.24 -30.26
CA SER A 226 25.03 19.05 -29.09
C SER A 226 26.33 19.81 -29.37
N GLN A 227 26.22 21.10 -29.68
CA GLN A 227 27.35 22.02 -29.66
C GLN A 227 27.87 22.13 -28.21
N HIS A 228 28.74 21.22 -27.80
CA HIS A 228 29.38 21.31 -26.49
C HIS A 228 30.38 22.47 -26.50
N TRP A 229 30.40 23.27 -25.44
CA TRP A 229 31.43 24.30 -25.24
C TRP A 229 32.77 23.68 -24.77
N ALA A 230 32.75 22.39 -24.42
CA ALA A 230 33.91 21.56 -24.12
C ALA A 230 33.76 20.21 -24.83
N GLU A 231 34.79 19.75 -25.53
CA GLU A 231 34.87 18.38 -26.10
C GLU A 231 35.75 17.45 -25.25
N THR A 232 36.38 17.98 -24.19
CA THR A 232 37.34 17.27 -23.35
C THR A 232 37.19 17.65 -21.88
N ASP A 233 37.66 16.78 -20.98
CA ASP A 233 37.67 17.03 -19.53
C ASP A 233 38.48 18.28 -19.15
N ASP A 234 39.56 18.57 -19.87
CA ASP A 234 40.39 19.75 -19.63
C ASP A 234 39.67 21.04 -20.02
N GLU A 235 38.95 21.05 -21.16
CA GLU A 235 38.10 22.17 -21.55
C GLU A 235 36.97 22.36 -20.55
N TYR A 236 36.38 21.27 -20.05
CA TYR A 236 35.37 21.31 -18.99
C TYR A 236 35.92 21.90 -17.69
N ALA A 237 37.09 21.44 -17.23
CA ALA A 237 37.76 21.95 -16.05
C ALA A 237 38.14 23.43 -16.18
N ASN A 238 38.37 23.93 -17.40
CA ASN A 238 38.64 25.35 -17.64
C ASN A 238 37.38 26.23 -17.58
N LEU A 239 36.21 25.64 -17.81
CA LEU A 239 34.92 26.28 -17.55
C LEU A 239 34.58 26.26 -16.05
N GLU A 240 35.31 25.52 -15.20
CA GLU A 240 35.03 25.53 -13.76
C GLU A 240 35.32 26.93 -13.15
N PRO A 241 34.38 27.46 -12.34
CA PRO A 241 34.58 28.62 -11.49
C PRO A 241 35.74 28.39 -10.57
N LYS A 242 36.51 29.46 -10.41
CA LYS A 242 37.63 29.47 -9.49
C LYS A 242 37.10 30.06 -8.19
N TRP A 243 37.27 29.34 -7.09
CA TRP A 243 37.05 29.91 -5.77
C TRP A 243 37.93 31.15 -5.62
N ASN A 244 37.33 32.29 -5.28
CA ASN A 244 38.06 33.51 -4.94
C ASN A 244 38.25 33.55 -3.41
N PRO A 245 39.44 33.17 -2.90
CA PRO A 245 39.67 33.06 -1.46
C PRO A 245 39.63 34.42 -0.74
N VAL A 246 39.71 35.54 -1.47
CA VAL A 246 39.67 36.89 -0.90
C VAL A 246 38.23 37.34 -0.68
N LEU A 247 37.35 37.03 -1.63
CA LEU A 247 35.94 37.42 -1.58
C LEU A 247 35.07 36.37 -0.89
N LEU A 248 35.64 35.22 -0.53
CA LEU A 248 34.94 34.05 0.01
C LEU A 248 33.74 33.68 -0.85
N LYS A 249 33.93 33.76 -2.17
CA LYS A 249 32.90 33.44 -3.15
C LYS A 249 33.52 32.85 -4.41
N GLU A 250 32.79 32.07 -5.17
CA GLU A 250 33.19 31.61 -6.49
C GLU A 250 33.25 32.78 -7.50
N THR A 251 34.08 32.67 -8.54
CA THR A 251 34.10 33.67 -9.64
C THR A 251 32.76 33.86 -10.34
N TRP A 252 31.80 32.96 -10.14
CA TRP A 252 30.42 33.08 -10.63
C TRP A 252 29.41 33.44 -9.55
N GLU A 253 29.79 33.45 -8.26
CA GLU A 253 28.93 33.93 -7.16
C GLU A 253 28.86 35.47 -7.10
N ASP A 254 29.44 36.18 -8.08
CA ASP A 254 29.08 37.57 -8.35
C ASP A 254 27.77 37.65 -9.13
N GLY A 255 26.72 37.17 -8.50
CA GLY A 255 25.45 37.85 -8.65
C GLY A 255 25.59 39.23 -8.04
N ASP A 256 25.93 40.22 -8.86
CA ASP A 256 25.02 41.35 -8.89
C ASP A 256 23.72 40.82 -9.51
N TYR A 257 22.95 40.09 -8.68
CA TYR A 257 21.60 39.60 -8.99
C TYR A 257 20.63 40.78 -9.17
N SER A 258 21.09 42.02 -9.01
CA SER A 258 20.54 43.20 -9.67
C SER A 258 21.24 43.40 -11.00
N PRO A 259 20.72 42.89 -12.13
CA PRO A 259 20.96 43.59 -13.37
C PRO A 259 20.52 45.03 -13.12
N VAL A 260 21.37 45.98 -13.47
CA VAL A 260 21.19 47.42 -13.20
C VAL A 260 19.90 47.98 -13.86
N ASP A 261 19.17 47.14 -14.60
CA ASP A 261 17.97 47.45 -15.39
C ASP A 261 16.73 46.58 -15.05
N GLY A 262 16.57 46.10 -13.82
CA GLY A 262 15.29 45.53 -13.35
C GLY A 262 14.84 44.23 -14.03
N ALA A 263 15.78 43.44 -14.55
CA ALA A 263 15.51 42.08 -15.00
C ALA A 263 15.55 41.10 -13.81
N LEU A 264 14.56 40.24 -13.71
CA LEU A 264 14.62 39.05 -12.84
C LEU A 264 15.26 37.93 -13.68
N GLY A 265 16.20 37.18 -13.09
CA GLY A 265 16.75 35.94 -13.69
C GLY A 265 18.18 36.00 -14.24
N GLU A 266 18.90 34.90 -14.05
CA GLU A 266 20.28 34.64 -14.48
C GLU A 266 20.44 34.75 -16.00
N HIS A 267 20.80 35.93 -16.50
CA HIS A 267 21.12 36.10 -17.91
C HIS A 267 22.56 35.64 -18.19
N TYR A 268 22.67 34.48 -18.85
CA TYR A 268 23.90 34.00 -19.49
C TYR A 268 25.07 33.72 -18.54
N ASP A 269 24.92 32.76 -17.62
CA ASP A 269 26.13 32.03 -17.23
C ASP A 269 26.42 30.95 -18.29
N GLU A 270 27.69 30.82 -18.68
CA GLU A 270 28.14 29.81 -19.65
C GLU A 270 27.86 28.39 -19.11
N LYS A 271 27.59 28.25 -17.81
CA LYS A 271 27.29 27.02 -17.08
C LYS A 271 25.91 26.47 -17.40
N GLU A 272 24.87 27.30 -17.44
CA GLU A 272 23.49 26.89 -17.63
C GLU A 272 23.27 26.50 -19.10
N SER A 273 23.80 27.30 -20.02
CA SER A 273 23.89 26.95 -21.44
C SER A 273 24.65 25.64 -21.67
N PHE A 274 25.66 25.33 -20.85
CA PHE A 274 26.42 24.09 -20.92
C PHE A 274 25.67 22.89 -20.33
N ARG A 275 25.00 23.06 -19.18
CA ARG A 275 24.20 22.03 -18.49
C ARG A 275 22.99 21.57 -19.27
N LEU A 276 22.34 22.48 -20.00
CA LEU A 276 21.19 22.19 -20.84
C LEU A 276 21.53 21.31 -22.05
N LEU A 277 22.82 21.21 -22.41
CA LEU A 277 23.32 20.48 -23.58
C LEU A 277 23.91 19.09 -23.22
N GLN A 278 23.92 18.72 -21.94
CA GLN A 278 24.35 17.40 -21.46
C GLN A 278 23.13 16.50 -21.24
N THR A 279 22.77 15.75 -22.28
CA THR A 279 21.49 15.02 -22.36
C THR A 279 21.59 13.54 -22.08
N ASP A 280 22.79 12.96 -22.01
CA ASP A 280 22.93 11.54 -21.73
C ASP A 280 22.39 11.22 -20.33
N GLY A 281 21.44 10.29 -20.23
CA GLY A 281 20.78 9.99 -18.97
C GLY A 281 19.78 11.04 -18.48
N ARG A 282 19.40 12.03 -19.29
CA ARG A 282 18.39 13.06 -18.96
C ARG A 282 17.27 13.10 -20.00
N LEU A 283 16.06 13.42 -19.57
CA LEU A 283 14.93 13.59 -20.47
C LEU A 283 15.11 14.87 -21.29
N THR A 284 14.84 14.81 -22.59
CA THR A 284 15.13 15.91 -23.52
C THR A 284 13.92 16.43 -24.26
N ASP A 285 13.96 17.69 -24.68
CA ASP A 285 12.98 18.29 -25.58
C ASP A 285 13.24 17.97 -27.06
N GLY A 286 12.47 18.57 -27.97
CA GLY A 286 12.62 18.43 -29.42
C GLY A 286 13.83 19.17 -30.02
N TRP A 287 14.48 20.04 -29.25
CA TRP A 287 15.75 20.68 -29.61
C TRP A 287 16.97 19.90 -29.11
N GLY A 288 16.76 18.78 -28.41
CA GLY A 288 17.84 17.97 -27.85
C GLY A 288 18.49 18.61 -26.63
N ARG A 289 17.73 19.39 -25.85
CA ARG A 289 18.18 19.93 -24.56
C ARG A 289 17.47 19.22 -23.41
N ALA A 290 18.09 19.20 -22.23
CA ALA A 290 17.46 18.64 -21.04
C ALA A 290 16.17 19.41 -20.69
N LEU A 291 15.12 18.66 -20.36
CA LEU A 291 13.91 19.22 -19.74
C LEU A 291 14.19 19.58 -18.28
N ARG A 292 13.55 20.65 -17.82
CA ARG A 292 13.57 21.06 -16.42
C ARG A 292 12.35 20.54 -15.69
N PHE A 293 12.55 20.13 -14.45
CA PHE A 293 11.52 19.58 -13.59
C PHE A 293 11.49 20.33 -12.27
N PHE A 294 10.29 20.63 -11.78
CA PHE A 294 10.08 21.26 -10.48
C PHE A 294 8.89 20.60 -9.79
N ILE A 295 8.91 20.56 -8.46
CA ILE A 295 7.76 20.15 -7.65
C ILE A 295 7.48 21.27 -6.67
N THR A 296 6.32 21.91 -6.80
CA THR A 296 5.99 23.09 -5.98
C THR A 296 4.65 22.95 -5.31
N ALA A 297 4.40 23.74 -4.27
CA ALA A 297 3.05 23.88 -3.72
C ALA A 297 2.07 24.45 -4.75
N ASP A 298 0.84 23.96 -4.71
CA ASP A 298 -0.30 24.49 -5.47
C ASP A 298 -0.93 25.64 -4.71
N GLN A 299 -0.80 26.86 -5.23
CA GLN A 299 -1.31 28.07 -4.56
C GLN A 299 -2.83 28.15 -4.55
N ASP A 300 -3.47 27.58 -5.56
CA ASP A 300 -4.93 27.56 -5.66
C ASP A 300 -5.54 26.53 -4.70
N ARG A 301 -4.73 25.55 -4.26
CA ARG A 301 -5.17 24.46 -3.38
C ARG A 301 -4.09 24.09 -2.34
N PRO A 302 -4.09 24.75 -1.17
CA PRO A 302 -3.14 24.46 -0.10
C PRO A 302 -3.09 22.97 0.28
N GLY A 303 -1.89 22.41 0.36
CA GLY A 303 -1.64 21.00 0.65
C GLY A 303 -1.45 20.13 -0.59
N SER A 304 -1.84 20.60 -1.78
CA SER A 304 -1.53 19.95 -3.04
C SER A 304 -0.26 20.53 -3.66
N THR A 305 0.31 19.83 -4.65
CA THR A 305 1.55 20.18 -5.34
C THR A 305 1.38 20.14 -6.85
N ILE A 306 2.29 20.79 -7.56
CA ILE A 306 2.35 20.86 -9.03
C ILE A 306 3.70 20.29 -9.47
N PHE A 307 3.65 19.31 -10.37
CA PHE A 307 4.82 18.77 -11.05
C PHE A 307 4.97 19.49 -12.40
N TRP A 308 6.04 20.27 -12.54
CA TRP A 308 6.33 21.08 -13.72
C TRP A 308 7.29 20.36 -14.66
N ILE A 309 7.04 20.47 -15.96
CA ILE A 309 7.95 20.03 -17.01
C ILE A 309 8.11 21.20 -17.98
N ILE A 310 9.33 21.72 -18.12
CA ILE A 310 9.60 22.95 -18.89
C ILE A 310 10.64 22.68 -19.98
N SER A 311 10.37 23.18 -21.18
CA SER A 311 11.33 23.34 -22.27
C SER A 311 11.46 24.82 -22.61
N GLU A 312 12.70 25.28 -22.75
CA GLU A 312 13.06 26.69 -22.98
C GLU A 312 12.92 27.17 -24.43
N GLY A 313 12.04 26.53 -25.21
CA GLY A 313 11.72 26.98 -26.57
C GLY A 313 12.92 27.15 -27.53
N PRO A 314 12.73 27.72 -28.72
CA PRO A 314 13.83 27.99 -29.65
C PRO A 314 14.93 28.90 -29.10
N ASP A 315 14.61 29.86 -28.22
CA ASP A 315 15.53 30.93 -27.84
C ASP A 315 16.52 30.54 -26.72
N LYS A 316 16.24 29.44 -26.00
CA LYS A 316 17.03 28.87 -24.91
C LYS A 316 17.07 29.75 -23.66
N LYS A 317 15.99 30.48 -23.42
CA LYS A 317 15.91 31.38 -22.28
C LYS A 317 14.72 31.00 -21.40
N GLY A 318 14.83 31.39 -20.15
CA GLY A 318 13.78 31.22 -19.18
C GLY A 318 14.10 32.06 -17.95
N THR A 319 13.07 32.69 -17.42
CA THR A 319 13.15 33.39 -16.14
C THR A 319 12.52 32.47 -15.10
N TYR A 320 13.34 32.04 -14.15
CA TYR A 320 12.96 31.16 -13.04
C TYR A 320 13.13 31.89 -11.71
N PRO A 321 12.47 31.41 -10.64
CA PRO A 321 12.72 31.92 -9.30
C PRO A 321 14.20 31.81 -8.92
N THR A 322 14.69 32.77 -8.15
CA THR A 322 16.07 32.74 -7.67
C THR A 322 16.22 31.71 -6.57
N LYS A 323 17.44 31.18 -6.39
CA LYS A 323 17.78 30.23 -5.32
C LYS A 323 17.77 30.83 -3.91
N GLY A 324 17.25 32.05 -3.74
CA GLY A 324 17.37 32.84 -2.54
C GLY A 324 18.74 33.48 -2.37
N THR A 325 18.97 34.11 -1.22
CA THR A 325 20.24 34.77 -0.89
C THR A 325 21.02 33.91 0.11
N PHE A 326 22.29 33.61 -0.19
CA PHE A 326 23.18 32.98 0.79
C PHE A 326 23.84 34.03 1.68
N ALA A 327 23.57 33.98 2.98
CA ALA A 327 24.19 34.88 3.96
C ALA A 327 24.56 34.14 5.24
N ALA A 328 25.82 34.29 5.68
CA ALA A 328 26.33 33.75 6.95
C ALA A 328 26.19 32.22 7.14
N GLY A 329 26.27 31.44 6.06
CA GLY A 329 26.17 29.98 6.13
C GLY A 329 24.74 29.44 6.03
N LEU A 330 23.76 30.29 5.75
CA LEU A 330 22.35 29.93 5.59
C LEU A 330 21.82 30.49 4.26
N TRP A 331 21.06 29.68 3.54
CA TRP A 331 20.24 30.14 2.43
C TRP A 331 18.93 30.72 2.98
N THR A 332 18.64 31.97 2.67
CA THR A 332 17.32 32.55 2.88
C THR A 332 16.58 32.50 1.55
N VAL A 333 15.66 31.54 1.43
CA VAL A 333 14.71 31.47 0.32
C VAL A 333 13.72 32.62 0.50
N ASP A 334 13.47 33.39 -0.55
CA ASP A 334 12.35 34.34 -0.53
C ASP A 334 11.06 33.51 -0.70
N PRO A 335 10.15 33.48 0.29
CA PRO A 335 8.91 32.70 0.21
C PRO A 335 7.96 33.19 -0.90
N ASP A 336 8.23 34.35 -1.50
CA ASP A 336 7.54 34.85 -2.67
C ASP A 336 8.25 34.50 -4.00
N ASP A 337 9.48 34.00 -3.94
CA ASP A 337 10.30 33.61 -5.09
C ASP A 337 10.30 32.08 -5.29
N ILE A 338 9.12 31.54 -5.54
CA ILE A 338 8.89 30.12 -5.79
C ILE A 338 8.24 29.94 -7.16
N MET A 339 8.45 28.81 -7.86
CA MET A 339 7.98 28.63 -9.24
C MET A 339 6.49 28.93 -9.42
N SER A 340 5.66 28.59 -8.44
CA SER A 340 4.22 28.84 -8.50
C SER A 340 3.83 30.33 -8.45
N LYS A 341 4.74 31.20 -8.00
CA LYS A 341 4.54 32.65 -7.78
C LYS A 341 5.37 33.51 -8.75
N ALA A 342 6.63 33.14 -8.96
CA ALA A 342 7.60 33.94 -9.68
C ALA A 342 7.73 33.56 -11.17
N TYR A 343 7.27 32.39 -11.59
CA TYR A 343 7.26 32.05 -13.02
C TYR A 343 6.17 32.83 -13.76
N ASP A 344 6.58 33.84 -14.51
CA ASP A 344 5.70 34.65 -15.36
C ASP A 344 5.75 34.17 -16.81
N GLU A 345 4.66 33.56 -17.29
CA GLU A 345 4.49 33.12 -18.69
C GLU A 345 4.49 34.30 -19.68
N THR A 346 4.31 35.54 -19.21
CA THR A 346 4.30 36.75 -20.03
C THR A 346 5.66 37.44 -20.13
N ASP A 347 6.62 37.02 -19.31
CA ASP A 347 8.01 37.48 -19.35
C ASP A 347 8.60 37.28 -20.75
N GLU A 348 9.42 38.21 -21.23
CA GLU A 348 9.99 38.15 -22.57
C GLU A 348 10.76 36.86 -22.84
N TYR A 349 11.41 36.30 -21.82
CA TYR A 349 12.21 35.09 -21.88
C TYR A 349 11.41 33.80 -21.65
N ASN A 350 10.14 33.90 -21.28
CA ASN A 350 9.27 32.74 -21.08
C ASN A 350 8.23 32.58 -22.20
N LYS A 351 8.15 33.53 -23.15
CA LYS A 351 7.11 33.56 -24.19
C LYS A 351 7.10 32.35 -25.11
N ASP A 352 8.26 31.78 -25.41
CA ASP A 352 8.40 30.59 -26.25
C ASP A 352 8.61 29.30 -25.44
N ASN A 353 8.57 29.40 -24.10
CA ASN A 353 8.68 28.25 -23.23
C ASN A 353 7.45 27.34 -23.37
N ILE A 354 7.71 26.05 -23.45
CA ILE A 354 6.68 25.03 -23.46
C ILE A 354 6.61 24.48 -22.05
N VAL A 355 5.51 24.77 -21.36
CA VAL A 355 5.28 24.38 -19.97
C VAL A 355 4.16 23.34 -19.91
N MET A 356 4.41 22.26 -19.19
CA MET A 356 3.40 21.29 -18.79
C MET A 356 3.33 21.24 -17.27
N LYS A 357 2.11 21.40 -16.73
CA LYS A 357 1.82 21.32 -15.30
C LYS A 357 0.97 20.07 -15.05
N ILE A 358 1.34 19.27 -14.04
CA ILE A 358 0.56 18.12 -13.58
C ILE A 358 0.23 18.37 -12.11
N TYR A 359 -1.05 18.44 -11.78
CA TYR A 359 -1.50 18.80 -10.44
C TYR A 359 -1.74 17.54 -9.61
N SER A 360 -1.28 17.55 -8.35
CA SER A 360 -1.40 16.38 -7.46
C SER A 360 -2.85 16.11 -7.08
N HIS A 361 -3.62 17.19 -6.94
CA HIS A 361 -5.02 17.14 -6.60
C HIS A 361 -5.90 16.40 -7.61
N GLU A 362 -5.44 16.22 -8.86
CA GLU A 362 -6.14 15.40 -9.86
C GLU A 362 -6.17 13.92 -9.50
N TRP A 363 -5.12 13.40 -8.86
CA TRP A 363 -5.02 11.99 -8.48
C TRP A 363 -5.26 11.77 -6.99
N GLU A 364 -4.93 12.73 -6.12
CA GLU A 364 -5.23 12.67 -4.68
C GLU A 364 -6.73 12.49 -4.43
N ALA A 365 -7.57 13.19 -5.19
CA ALA A 365 -9.02 13.05 -5.09
C ALA A 365 -9.50 11.64 -5.45
N VAL A 366 -8.87 11.01 -6.45
CA VAL A 366 -9.19 9.65 -6.88
C VAL A 366 -8.76 8.64 -5.82
N PHE A 367 -7.54 8.75 -5.27
CA PHE A 367 -7.09 7.87 -4.20
C PHE A 367 -7.92 8.03 -2.93
N LYS A 368 -8.30 9.26 -2.58
CA LYS A 368 -9.21 9.51 -1.46
C LYS A 368 -10.55 8.79 -1.65
N GLU A 369 -11.18 8.91 -2.83
CA GLU A 369 -12.43 8.21 -3.12
C GLU A 369 -12.27 6.67 -3.09
N ILE A 370 -11.15 6.15 -3.61
CA ILE A 370 -10.82 4.72 -3.55
C ILE A 370 -10.67 4.27 -2.09
N ASN A 371 -10.00 5.05 -1.26
CA ASN A 371 -9.80 4.74 0.15
C ASN A 371 -11.11 4.79 0.93
N GLU A 372 -11.93 5.82 0.75
CA GLU A 372 -13.27 5.90 1.35
C GLU A 372 -14.14 4.67 0.95
N LYS A 373 -14.05 4.23 -0.31
CA LYS A 373 -14.74 3.01 -0.77
C LYS A 373 -14.22 1.76 -0.06
N LYS A 374 -12.90 1.60 0.04
CA LYS A 374 -12.25 0.47 0.73
C LYS A 374 -12.56 0.46 2.23
N GLU A 375 -12.61 1.62 2.86
CA GLU A 375 -13.03 1.79 4.25
C GLU A 375 -14.47 1.29 4.43
N MET A 376 -15.41 1.76 3.61
CA MET A 376 -16.81 1.29 3.65
C MET A 376 -16.96 -0.22 3.41
N GLU A 377 -16.20 -0.78 2.45
CA GLU A 377 -16.21 -2.22 2.17
C GLU A 377 -15.65 -3.05 3.34
N THR A 378 -14.64 -2.51 4.03
CA THR A 378 -14.02 -3.13 5.21
C THR A 378 -14.94 -3.04 6.43
N GLU A 379 -15.59 -1.90 6.67
CA GLU A 379 -16.62 -1.77 7.70
C GLU A 379 -17.79 -2.73 7.44
N ALA A 380 -18.22 -2.87 6.19
CA ALA A 380 -19.25 -3.84 5.81
C ALA A 380 -18.79 -5.29 6.05
N LEU A 381 -17.51 -5.61 5.80
CA LEU A 381 -16.91 -6.88 6.20
C LEU A 381 -16.95 -7.08 7.72
N PHE A 382 -16.58 -6.07 8.51
CA PHE A 382 -16.58 -6.15 9.97
C PHE A 382 -17.98 -6.37 10.54
N LEU A 383 -19.00 -5.72 9.96
CA LEU A 383 -20.39 -5.97 10.32
C LEU A 383 -20.84 -7.38 9.95
N ARG A 384 -20.37 -7.93 8.81
CA ARG A 384 -20.62 -9.34 8.46
C ARG A 384 -19.97 -10.29 9.46
N ILE A 385 -18.73 -10.03 9.85
CA ILE A 385 -18.03 -10.82 10.88
C ILE A 385 -18.76 -10.72 12.23
N LYS A 386 -19.14 -9.51 12.66
CA LYS A 386 -19.94 -9.30 13.88
C LYS A 386 -21.21 -10.13 13.86
N ARG A 387 -21.92 -10.13 12.73
CA ARG A 387 -23.13 -10.92 12.53
C ARG A 387 -22.85 -12.42 12.51
N ALA A 388 -21.72 -12.86 11.95
CA ALA A 388 -21.31 -14.26 12.02
C ALA A 388 -21.05 -14.70 13.47
N ILE A 389 -20.47 -13.81 14.30
CA ILE A 389 -20.19 -14.09 15.72
C ILE A 389 -21.48 -14.03 16.56
N LEU A 390 -22.28 -12.97 16.44
CA LEU A 390 -23.39 -12.64 17.36
C LEU A 390 -24.79 -12.79 16.76
N GLY A 391 -24.89 -13.11 15.47
CA GLY A 391 -26.16 -13.08 14.77
C GLY A 391 -26.78 -11.69 14.74
N SER A 392 -28.06 -11.61 15.07
CA SER A 392 -28.83 -10.37 15.17
C SER A 392 -28.73 -9.69 16.55
N SER A 393 -27.96 -10.24 17.50
CA SER A 393 -27.73 -9.66 18.84
C SER A 393 -26.94 -8.34 18.77
N PRO A 394 -27.13 -7.37 19.69
CA PRO A 394 -28.06 -7.35 20.82
C PRO A 394 -29.49 -6.93 20.46
N GLY A 395 -29.75 -6.52 19.21
CA GLY A 395 -31.06 -6.02 18.79
C GLY A 395 -32.10 -7.11 18.47
N GLY A 396 -31.66 -8.36 18.35
CA GLY A 396 -32.49 -9.48 17.91
C GLY A 396 -32.03 -10.82 18.50
N MET A 397 -32.29 -11.90 17.76
CA MET A 397 -31.87 -13.25 18.17
C MET A 397 -30.36 -13.40 17.96
N ASN A 398 -29.68 -14.06 18.91
CA ASN A 398 -28.31 -14.48 18.69
C ASN A 398 -28.31 -15.79 17.88
N ASP A 399 -28.38 -15.66 16.57
CA ASP A 399 -28.32 -16.75 15.60
C ASP A 399 -26.92 -16.94 14.98
N GLY A 400 -25.91 -16.32 15.57
CA GLY A 400 -24.50 -16.47 15.18
C GLY A 400 -23.79 -17.56 15.98
N PHE A 401 -22.47 -17.64 15.78
CA PHE A 401 -21.61 -18.63 16.42
C PHE A 401 -21.76 -18.69 17.94
N THR A 402 -21.75 -17.54 18.63
CA THR A 402 -21.86 -17.52 20.10
C THR A 402 -23.24 -17.96 20.58
N GLY A 403 -24.27 -17.77 19.75
CA GLY A 403 -25.62 -18.23 20.03
C GLY A 403 -25.77 -19.73 19.92
N ASP A 404 -25.05 -20.33 18.96
CA ASP A 404 -25.14 -21.73 18.62
C ASP A 404 -24.17 -22.62 19.41
N VAL A 405 -22.96 -22.13 19.66
CA VAL A 405 -21.86 -22.87 20.32
C VAL A 405 -21.66 -22.40 21.77
N CYS A 406 -22.28 -21.30 22.19
CA CYS A 406 -22.26 -20.79 23.57
C CYS A 406 -20.88 -20.37 24.12
N ARG A 407 -19.90 -20.12 23.24
CA ARG A 407 -18.57 -19.58 23.57
C ARG A 407 -18.07 -18.66 22.47
N TRP A 408 -16.98 -17.95 22.75
CA TRP A 408 -16.24 -17.25 21.70
C TRP A 408 -15.63 -18.24 20.70
N PRO A 409 -15.50 -17.85 19.42
CA PRO A 409 -14.67 -18.61 18.50
C PRO A 409 -13.22 -18.59 18.97
N ARG A 410 -12.52 -19.71 18.81
CA ARG A 410 -11.08 -19.82 19.09
C ARG A 410 -10.27 -19.09 18.01
N LEU A 411 -9.07 -18.65 18.38
CA LEU A 411 -8.11 -18.05 17.46
C LEU A 411 -7.14 -19.12 16.98
N PHE A 412 -6.99 -19.23 15.68
CA PHE A 412 -6.11 -20.21 15.03
C PHE A 412 -4.94 -19.51 14.36
N ARG A 413 -3.78 -20.13 14.40
CA ARG A 413 -2.57 -19.70 13.70
C ARG A 413 -2.08 -20.82 12.78
N TRP A 414 -1.47 -20.44 11.67
CA TRP A 414 -0.78 -21.41 10.83
C TRP A 414 0.59 -21.74 11.42
N GLU A 415 0.75 -22.98 11.86
CA GLU A 415 2.00 -23.60 12.25
C GLU A 415 2.32 -24.71 11.24
N ASP A 416 3.13 -24.40 10.23
CA ASP A 416 3.39 -25.30 9.09
C ASP A 416 3.64 -26.75 9.57
N PRO A 417 2.77 -27.72 9.23
CA PRO A 417 1.82 -27.71 8.10
C PRO A 417 0.32 -27.62 8.46
N ALA A 418 -0.06 -27.15 9.65
CA ALA A 418 -1.44 -27.14 10.11
C ALA A 418 -1.85 -25.80 10.73
N TRP A 419 -3.17 -25.61 10.87
CA TRP A 419 -3.70 -24.56 11.73
C TRP A 419 -3.78 -25.11 13.15
N ASP A 420 -3.48 -24.31 14.17
CA ASP A 420 -3.48 -24.69 15.59
C ASP A 420 -4.13 -23.56 16.41
N ASP A 421 -4.85 -23.88 17.49
CA ASP A 421 -5.43 -22.91 18.43
C ASP A 421 -4.69 -22.77 19.77
N GLU A 422 -3.49 -23.36 19.86
CA GLU A 422 -2.58 -23.36 21.01
C GLU A 422 -3.04 -24.25 22.18
N ASP A 423 -3.81 -25.30 21.90
CA ASP A 423 -4.18 -26.23 22.96
C ASP A 423 -2.93 -26.91 23.56
N GLY A 424 -2.78 -26.80 24.89
CA GLY A 424 -1.68 -27.42 25.64
C GLY A 424 -0.49 -26.54 26.04
N ILE A 425 -0.49 -25.24 25.71
CA ILE A 425 0.49 -24.26 26.26
C ILE A 425 -0.21 -23.35 27.30
N PRO A 426 0.48 -22.87 28.36
CA PRO A 426 -0.16 -22.08 29.42
C PRO A 426 -0.71 -20.72 29.00
N VAL A 427 -0.36 -20.25 27.80
CA VAL A 427 -0.73 -18.95 27.26
C VAL A 427 -1.53 -19.23 26.00
N SER A 428 -2.71 -18.64 25.87
CA SER A 428 -3.52 -18.74 24.65
C SER A 428 -3.15 -17.62 23.69
N TYR A 429 -3.30 -17.87 22.38
CA TYR A 429 -2.99 -16.86 21.38
C TYR A 429 -3.82 -15.61 21.63
N THR A 430 -3.11 -14.48 21.70
CA THR A 430 -3.72 -13.15 21.75
C THR A 430 -4.12 -12.68 20.36
N LYS A 431 -3.52 -13.24 19.30
CA LYS A 431 -3.70 -12.88 17.88
C LYS A 431 -3.88 -14.14 17.01
N GLY A 432 -4.84 -14.14 16.08
CA GLY A 432 -5.00 -15.24 15.12
C GLY A 432 -6.19 -15.06 14.17
N GLN A 433 -6.67 -16.14 13.55
CA GLN A 433 -7.86 -16.19 12.69
C GLN A 433 -8.99 -16.98 13.35
N ILE A 434 -10.24 -16.52 13.21
CA ILE A 434 -11.43 -17.19 13.77
C ILE A 434 -12.02 -18.25 12.84
N ARG A 435 -11.25 -19.31 12.54
CA ARG A 435 -11.61 -20.33 11.53
C ARG A 435 -12.93 -21.03 11.76
N GLU A 436 -13.34 -21.19 13.01
CA GLU A 436 -14.61 -21.81 13.40
C GLU A 436 -15.85 -21.12 12.80
N LEU A 437 -15.71 -19.88 12.32
CA LEU A 437 -16.77 -19.19 11.60
C LEU A 437 -17.06 -19.76 10.21
N TRP A 438 -16.13 -20.48 9.58
CA TRP A 438 -16.31 -20.99 8.20
C TRP A 438 -15.89 -22.45 8.01
N THR A 439 -15.40 -23.11 9.05
CA THR A 439 -15.15 -24.55 9.02
C THR A 439 -15.40 -25.15 10.39
N ARG A 440 -16.03 -26.34 10.40
CA ARG A 440 -16.20 -27.13 11.62
C ARG A 440 -14.90 -27.80 12.06
N THR A 441 -13.99 -28.05 11.11
CA THR A 441 -12.70 -28.72 11.32
C THR A 441 -11.57 -27.73 11.00
N PRO A 442 -11.27 -26.79 11.90
CA PRO A 442 -10.30 -25.73 11.64
C PRO A 442 -8.88 -26.28 11.46
N ASN A 443 -8.54 -27.36 12.17
CA ASN A 443 -7.33 -28.15 12.04
C ASN A 443 -7.68 -29.59 11.65
N SER A 444 -7.34 -30.01 10.43
CA SER A 444 -7.60 -31.40 10.01
C SER A 444 -6.67 -32.44 10.66
N SER A 445 -5.62 -31.98 11.32
CA SER A 445 -4.60 -32.84 11.94
C SER A 445 -4.88 -33.10 13.42
N ASP A 446 -5.61 -32.20 14.09
CA ASP A 446 -6.02 -32.33 15.49
C ASP A 446 -7.54 -32.25 15.62
N PRO A 447 -8.24 -33.39 15.80
CA PRO A 447 -9.68 -33.39 16.07
C PRO A 447 -10.09 -32.71 17.38
N GLY A 448 -9.16 -32.41 18.31
CA GLY A 448 -9.44 -31.60 19.51
C GLY A 448 -9.79 -30.14 19.18
N ASP A 449 -9.38 -29.69 17.99
CA ASP A 449 -9.68 -28.36 17.47
C ASP A 449 -11.03 -28.30 16.74
N ASP A 450 -11.65 -29.44 16.47
CA ASP A 450 -12.95 -29.48 15.85
C ASP A 450 -13.97 -28.76 16.73
N VAL A 451 -14.91 -28.04 16.09
CA VAL A 451 -16.07 -27.55 16.81
C VAL A 451 -16.93 -28.77 17.10
N ASP A 452 -16.80 -29.26 18.33
CA ASP A 452 -17.51 -30.42 18.84
C ASP A 452 -19.00 -30.36 18.48
N GLU A 453 -19.58 -31.52 18.17
CA GLU A 453 -21.03 -31.66 18.25
C GLU A 453 -21.46 -31.28 19.66
N PRO A 454 -22.68 -30.73 19.84
CA PRO A 454 -23.14 -30.34 21.15
C PRO A 454 -23.11 -31.56 22.07
N ALA A 455 -22.02 -31.73 22.82
CA ALA A 455 -22.01 -32.52 24.02
C ALA A 455 -22.96 -31.82 24.98
N TRP A 456 -23.67 -32.57 25.81
CA TRP A 456 -24.56 -32.02 26.85
C TRP A 456 -23.85 -31.00 27.78
N ALA A 457 -22.51 -30.99 27.79
CA ALA A 457 -21.69 -29.98 28.44
C ALA A 457 -21.78 -28.57 27.82
N HIS A 458 -22.27 -28.44 26.57
CA HIS A 458 -22.44 -27.18 25.87
C HIS A 458 -23.92 -26.86 25.74
N ALA A 459 -24.36 -25.75 26.35
CA ALA A 459 -25.77 -25.34 26.34
C ALA A 459 -26.31 -24.92 24.96
N GLY A 460 -25.49 -24.96 23.91
CA GLY A 460 -25.83 -24.52 22.57
C GLY A 460 -26.53 -25.60 21.74
N ILE A 461 -26.90 -25.26 20.51
CA ILE A 461 -27.41 -26.21 19.52
C ILE A 461 -26.33 -26.84 18.64
N GLY A 462 -25.07 -26.43 18.84
CA GLY A 462 -23.92 -26.88 18.06
C GLY A 462 -23.70 -26.08 16.79
N TRP A 463 -22.58 -26.34 16.11
CA TRP A 463 -22.24 -25.69 14.85
C TRP A 463 -23.25 -26.04 13.75
N ARG A 464 -23.97 -25.04 13.21
CA ARG A 464 -25.01 -25.25 12.20
C ARG A 464 -24.51 -25.24 10.76
N GLY A 465 -23.36 -24.66 10.51
CA GLY A 465 -22.89 -24.36 9.17
C GLY A 465 -21.87 -23.23 9.16
N GLU A 466 -21.41 -22.89 7.96
CA GLU A 466 -20.54 -21.75 7.73
C GLU A 466 -21.30 -20.44 8.03
N TYR A 467 -20.82 -19.67 9.01
CA TYR A 467 -21.34 -18.36 9.37
C TYR A 467 -20.71 -17.24 8.53
N LEU A 468 -19.49 -17.47 8.06
CA LEU A 468 -18.74 -16.64 7.14
C LEU A 468 -18.32 -17.49 5.94
N GLN A 469 -18.26 -16.88 4.75
CA GLN A 469 -17.73 -17.57 3.57
C GLN A 469 -16.26 -17.93 3.81
N THR A 470 -15.87 -19.17 3.47
CA THR A 470 -14.47 -19.60 3.54
C THR A 470 -13.57 -18.62 2.78
N PRO A 471 -12.54 -18.05 3.43
CA PRO A 471 -11.59 -17.19 2.74
C PRO A 471 -10.86 -17.94 1.64
N TRP A 472 -10.49 -17.21 0.60
CA TRP A 472 -9.67 -17.73 -0.49
C TRP A 472 -8.24 -18.05 -0.01
N GLY A 473 -7.56 -18.93 -0.73
CA GLY A 473 -6.22 -19.43 -0.38
C GLY A 473 -6.20 -20.90 0.00
N ILE A 474 -5.01 -21.45 0.17
CA ILE A 474 -4.77 -22.82 0.63
C ILE A 474 -3.87 -22.77 1.86
N ASN A 475 -3.99 -23.76 2.75
CA ASN A 475 -3.09 -23.90 3.90
C ASN A 475 -3.07 -22.61 4.76
N GLY A 476 -1.88 -22.10 5.06
CA GLY A 476 -1.64 -20.87 5.79
C GLY A 476 -1.92 -19.59 5.02
N GLU A 477 -2.60 -19.60 3.88
CA GLU A 477 -3.05 -18.38 3.18
C GLU A 477 -4.54 -18.08 3.37
N GLN A 478 -5.26 -18.96 4.07
CA GLN A 478 -6.71 -18.87 4.30
C GLN A 478 -7.06 -17.87 5.41
N PHE A 479 -6.81 -16.59 5.16
CA PHE A 479 -7.13 -15.49 6.07
C PHE A 479 -8.30 -14.67 5.56
N VAL A 480 -9.10 -14.12 6.48
CA VAL A 480 -10.06 -13.07 6.12
C VAL A 480 -9.26 -11.83 5.69
N ARG A 481 -9.62 -11.23 4.55
CA ARG A 481 -8.95 -10.04 4.02
C ARG A 481 -9.85 -8.83 3.96
N ASP A 482 -9.28 -7.67 4.25
CA ASP A 482 -9.93 -6.37 4.08
C ASP A 482 -9.98 -5.92 2.61
N ALA A 483 -10.50 -4.72 2.35
CA ALA A 483 -10.61 -4.19 0.99
C ALA A 483 -9.25 -3.72 0.39
N TRP A 484 -8.18 -3.69 1.18
CA TRP A 484 -6.81 -3.47 0.71
C TRP A 484 -6.05 -4.78 0.46
N ASP A 485 -6.75 -5.92 0.52
CA ASP A 485 -6.19 -7.26 0.36
C ASP A 485 -5.22 -7.67 1.50
N ARG A 486 -5.32 -7.02 2.65
CA ARG A 486 -4.52 -7.34 3.85
C ARG A 486 -5.30 -8.24 4.78
N GLU A 487 -4.57 -9.06 5.53
CA GLU A 487 -5.17 -9.88 6.59
C GLU A 487 -5.86 -9.01 7.65
N VAL A 488 -7.12 -9.36 7.95
CA VAL A 488 -7.85 -8.85 9.11
C VAL A 488 -7.33 -9.56 10.35
N LEU A 489 -6.93 -8.77 11.35
CA LEU A 489 -6.37 -9.27 12.60
C LEU A 489 -7.46 -9.42 13.65
N PHE A 490 -7.44 -10.54 14.36
CA PHE A 490 -8.33 -10.80 15.49
C PHE A 490 -7.53 -10.88 16.76
N PHE A 491 -7.93 -10.10 17.77
CA PHE A 491 -7.31 -10.10 19.08
C PHE A 491 -8.29 -10.48 20.18
N LYS A 492 -7.83 -11.30 21.12
CA LYS A 492 -8.61 -11.69 22.30
C LYS A 492 -8.37 -10.71 23.44
N ASP A 493 -9.40 -9.97 23.83
CA ASP A 493 -9.39 -9.08 24.98
C ASP A 493 -9.85 -9.85 26.23
N ASN A 494 -8.91 -10.52 26.91
CA ASN A 494 -9.23 -11.27 28.12
C ASN A 494 -9.70 -10.35 29.27
N ALA A 495 -9.24 -9.10 29.31
CA ALA A 495 -9.56 -8.16 30.38
C ALA A 495 -11.03 -7.70 30.30
N ASN A 496 -11.54 -7.47 29.10
CA ASN A 496 -12.92 -7.02 28.88
C ASN A 496 -13.88 -8.11 28.35
N ASP A 497 -13.41 -9.36 28.21
CA ASP A 497 -14.16 -10.48 27.63
C ASP A 497 -14.74 -10.11 26.25
N ALA A 498 -13.85 -9.72 25.35
CA ALA A 498 -14.18 -9.22 24.02
C ALA A 498 -13.24 -9.77 22.94
N ILE A 499 -13.64 -9.61 21.68
CA ILE A 499 -12.80 -9.82 20.51
C ILE A 499 -12.66 -8.48 19.80
N MET A 500 -11.42 -8.04 19.60
CA MET A 500 -11.10 -6.90 18.76
C MET A 500 -10.79 -7.39 17.35
N ILE A 501 -11.39 -6.76 16.35
CA ILE A 501 -11.20 -7.01 14.92
C ILE A 501 -10.55 -5.75 14.36
N LEU A 502 -9.40 -5.88 13.70
CA LEU A 502 -8.59 -4.77 13.23
C LEU A 502 -8.19 -4.93 11.75
N SER A 503 -8.36 -3.85 11.01
CA SER A 503 -7.85 -3.65 9.66
C SER A 503 -6.73 -2.62 9.76
N ARG A 504 -5.62 -2.89 9.10
CA ARG A 504 -4.40 -2.07 9.16
C ARG A 504 -4.42 -0.86 8.21
N GLY A 505 -5.62 -0.39 7.87
CA GLY A 505 -5.81 0.74 6.97
C GLY A 505 -5.11 0.65 5.61
N ILE A 506 -4.80 1.81 5.05
CA ILE A 506 -4.06 1.99 3.79
C ILE A 506 -2.56 1.78 3.99
N ASP A 507 -1.99 2.19 5.11
CA ASP A 507 -0.53 2.14 5.31
C ASP A 507 -0.02 0.75 5.72
N GLY A 508 -0.92 -0.12 6.16
CA GLY A 508 -0.62 -1.48 6.59
C GLY A 508 0.00 -1.59 7.97
N LYS A 509 -0.03 -0.52 8.78
CA LYS A 509 0.59 -0.41 10.10
C LYS A 509 -0.46 -0.39 11.21
N PHE A 510 0.01 -0.65 12.43
CA PHE A 510 -0.76 -0.47 13.66
C PHE A 510 0.23 -0.49 14.84
N ASP A 511 -0.16 0.13 15.95
CA ASP A 511 0.66 0.20 17.16
C ASP A 511 -0.20 0.00 18.42
N PHE A 512 0.23 -0.89 19.31
CA PHE A 512 -0.37 -1.08 20.64
C PHE A 512 0.41 -0.34 21.73
N TYR A 513 1.42 0.46 21.39
CA TYR A 513 2.33 1.09 22.36
C TYR A 513 2.91 0.09 23.34
N ASP A 514 3.13 -1.15 22.88
CA ASP A 514 3.77 -2.11 23.75
C ASP A 514 5.15 -1.54 24.08
N THR A 515 5.38 -1.35 25.38
CA THR A 515 6.71 -1.12 25.89
C THR A 515 7.37 -2.48 25.82
N ASP A 516 7.76 -2.93 24.63
CA ASP A 516 8.57 -4.12 24.58
C ASP A 516 9.79 -3.84 25.47
N THR A 517 9.86 -4.61 26.54
CA THR A 517 10.92 -4.51 27.54
C THR A 517 12.13 -5.31 27.10
N LEU A 518 12.10 -5.87 25.89
CA LEU A 518 13.29 -6.41 25.26
C LEU A 518 14.38 -5.32 25.25
N PRO A 519 15.55 -5.62 25.84
CA PRO A 519 16.63 -4.66 25.91
C PRO A 519 17.10 -4.30 24.50
N GLU A 520 17.38 -3.01 24.28
CA GLU A 520 18.00 -2.46 23.07
C GLU A 520 19.14 -3.40 22.59
N GLY A 521 18.92 -4.11 21.48
CA GLY A 521 19.85 -5.12 20.94
C GLY A 521 19.43 -6.59 21.08
N ALA A 522 18.18 -6.88 21.48
CA ALA A 522 17.57 -8.18 21.22
C ALA A 522 17.56 -8.50 19.70
N PRO A 523 17.52 -9.79 19.28
CA PRO A 523 17.73 -10.20 17.89
C PRO A 523 16.74 -9.66 16.85
N ASP A 524 15.71 -8.91 17.25
CA ASP A 524 14.82 -8.20 16.33
C ASP A 524 15.46 -6.94 15.75
N GLY A 525 16.31 -6.22 16.48
CA GLY A 525 17.25 -5.22 15.95
C GLY A 525 16.65 -4.05 15.16
N VAL A 526 15.32 -3.86 15.16
CA VAL A 526 14.64 -2.74 14.49
C VAL A 526 13.54 -2.24 15.42
N ASN A 527 13.41 -0.91 15.53
CA ASN A 527 12.23 -0.24 16.10
C ASN A 527 10.95 -0.89 15.53
N ASP A 528 10.28 -1.69 16.33
CA ASP A 528 9.25 -2.66 15.99
C ASP A 528 7.83 -2.07 16.02
N TYR A 529 7.68 -0.85 15.49
CA TYR A 529 6.38 -0.29 15.11
C TYR A 529 5.71 -1.07 13.94
N LEU A 530 6.11 -2.33 13.70
CA LEU A 530 5.80 -3.18 12.57
C LEU A 530 5.52 -4.60 13.06
N GLU A 531 4.25 -4.87 13.40
CA GLU A 531 3.72 -6.17 13.85
C GLU A 531 4.40 -6.76 15.12
N PRO A 532 3.64 -7.39 16.04
CA PRO A 532 4.21 -8.12 17.18
C PRO A 532 5.32 -9.07 16.72
N ALA A 533 6.50 -8.99 17.34
CA ALA A 533 7.67 -9.80 16.97
C ALA A 533 7.38 -11.30 17.11
N SER A 534 6.44 -11.67 17.99
CA SER A 534 5.89 -13.01 18.13
C SER A 534 4.37 -13.01 18.21
N TYR A 535 3.74 -13.99 17.58
CA TYR A 535 2.28 -14.21 17.67
C TYR A 535 1.84 -14.74 19.05
N THR A 536 2.79 -15.11 19.92
CA THR A 536 2.55 -15.49 21.32
C THR A 536 2.74 -14.33 22.29
N GLU A 537 3.06 -13.13 21.78
CA GLU A 537 3.23 -11.95 22.60
C GLU A 537 1.90 -11.56 23.25
N ALA A 538 1.94 -11.27 24.55
CA ALA A 538 0.76 -10.93 25.31
C ALA A 538 0.37 -9.47 25.01
N ILE A 539 -0.39 -9.25 23.94
CA ILE A 539 -0.84 -7.92 23.54
C ILE A 539 -1.97 -7.46 24.48
N ASP A 540 -1.73 -6.35 25.18
CA ASP A 540 -2.79 -5.66 25.91
C ASP A 540 -3.59 -4.79 24.94
N VAL A 541 -4.71 -5.31 24.43
CA VAL A 541 -5.55 -4.53 23.50
C VAL A 541 -6.12 -3.24 24.12
N THR A 542 -6.06 -3.07 25.45
CA THR A 542 -6.57 -1.87 26.11
C THR A 542 -5.65 -0.65 25.94
N THR A 543 -4.41 -0.86 25.49
CA THR A 543 -3.46 0.21 25.16
C THR A 543 -3.65 0.77 23.74
N TYR A 544 -4.44 0.09 22.90
CA TYR A 544 -4.72 0.55 21.54
C TYR A 544 -5.34 1.94 21.53
N ASN A 545 -4.69 2.88 20.86
CA ASN A 545 -5.17 4.25 20.72
C ASN A 545 -5.29 4.62 19.24
N PRO A 546 -6.51 4.88 18.71
CA PRO A 546 -6.71 5.28 17.32
C PRO A 546 -6.16 6.68 17.00
N ASN A 547 -5.85 7.50 18.01
CA ASN A 547 -5.26 8.83 17.84
C ASN A 547 -3.83 8.83 18.37
N ASP A 548 -3.06 7.85 17.96
CA ASP A 548 -1.67 7.68 18.34
C ASP A 548 -0.85 8.89 17.80
N ALA A 549 0.17 9.35 18.55
CA ALA A 549 0.96 10.52 18.14
C ALA A 549 1.85 10.24 16.90
N GLY A 550 2.13 8.97 16.60
CA GLY A 550 2.89 8.55 15.42
C GLY A 550 2.04 8.50 14.14
N GLY A 551 0.71 8.52 14.27
CA GLY A 551 -0.24 8.36 13.17
C GLY A 551 -0.35 6.93 12.64
N TYR A 552 0.25 5.94 13.31
CA TYR A 552 0.24 4.52 12.90
C TYR A 552 -1.13 3.85 12.99
N ASN A 553 -2.04 4.43 13.77
CA ASN A 553 -3.40 3.93 13.94
C ASN A 553 -4.45 4.85 13.32
N ALA A 554 -4.04 5.92 12.64
CA ALA A 554 -4.92 6.98 12.17
C ALA A 554 -5.90 6.50 11.07
N ASP A 555 -5.50 5.51 10.27
CA ASP A 555 -6.27 4.91 9.18
C ASP A 555 -6.81 3.50 9.51
N ASN A 556 -6.56 3.02 10.72
CA ASN A 556 -7.03 1.71 11.15
C ASN A 556 -8.53 1.67 11.40
N ILE A 557 -9.16 0.60 10.91
CA ILE A 557 -10.58 0.33 11.19
C ILE A 557 -10.63 -0.73 12.27
N VAL A 558 -11.36 -0.44 13.34
CA VAL A 558 -11.47 -1.31 14.51
C VAL A 558 -12.92 -1.57 14.87
N LEU A 559 -13.24 -2.83 15.14
CA LEU A 559 -14.51 -3.24 15.71
C LEU A 559 -14.27 -4.10 16.95
N ILE A 560 -14.85 -3.72 18.07
CA ILE A 560 -14.82 -4.52 19.30
C ILE A 560 -16.17 -5.20 19.49
N VAL A 561 -16.14 -6.53 19.61
CA VAL A 561 -17.31 -7.38 19.87
C VAL A 561 -17.24 -7.83 21.32
N ARG A 562 -18.16 -7.34 22.16
CA ARG A 562 -18.11 -7.58 23.61
C ARG A 562 -19.04 -8.71 24.01
N LYS A 563 -18.72 -9.42 25.10
CA LYS A 563 -19.64 -10.44 25.63
C LYS A 563 -20.97 -9.86 26.06
N SER A 564 -20.98 -8.61 26.51
CA SER A 564 -22.20 -7.87 26.84
C SER A 564 -23.19 -7.76 25.67
N ASP A 565 -22.71 -7.90 24.42
CA ASP A 565 -23.55 -7.79 23.23
C ASP A 565 -24.38 -9.05 22.98
N TRP A 566 -24.10 -10.16 23.69
CA TRP A 566 -24.84 -11.42 23.63
C TRP A 566 -25.07 -12.08 25.00
N TYR A 567 -24.72 -11.40 26.08
CA TYR A 567 -24.95 -11.87 27.44
C TYR A 567 -25.15 -10.69 28.41
N PRO A 568 -26.15 -10.73 29.31
CA PRO A 568 -27.11 -11.81 29.53
C PRO A 568 -28.24 -11.82 28.50
N GLY A 569 -28.73 -13.02 28.24
CA GLY A 569 -30.02 -13.25 27.61
C GLY A 569 -31.15 -13.30 28.63
N PHE A 570 -32.37 -13.16 28.11
CA PHE A 570 -33.60 -13.18 28.88
C PHE A 570 -34.56 -14.20 28.30
N PHE A 571 -35.16 -15.00 29.18
CA PHE A 571 -36.10 -16.06 28.84
C PHE A 571 -37.11 -16.25 29.96
N THR A 572 -38.39 -16.17 29.61
CA THR A 572 -39.48 -16.46 30.52
C THR A 572 -40.42 -17.47 29.87
N LEU A 573 -40.56 -18.63 30.50
CA LEU A 573 -41.59 -19.61 30.16
C LEU A 573 -42.66 -19.56 31.24
N ASN A 574 -43.88 -19.18 30.87
CA ASN A 574 -44.99 -19.09 31.82
C ASN A 574 -45.29 -20.44 32.45
N ARG A 575 -45.58 -21.43 31.62
CA ARG A 575 -46.12 -22.70 32.05
C ARG A 575 -45.74 -23.82 31.09
N PHE A 576 -45.59 -25.02 31.61
CA PHE A 576 -45.63 -26.24 30.82
C PHE A 576 -46.47 -27.31 31.51
N THR A 577 -47.08 -28.18 30.71
CA THR A 577 -47.88 -29.32 31.16
C THR A 577 -47.40 -30.59 30.46
N VAL A 578 -47.08 -31.63 31.22
CA VAL A 578 -46.72 -32.96 30.70
C VAL A 578 -47.78 -33.96 31.15
N ASN A 579 -48.58 -34.47 30.22
CA ASN A 579 -49.54 -35.54 30.47
C ASN A 579 -48.82 -36.88 30.60
N ASN A 580 -49.40 -37.81 31.37
CA ASN A 580 -48.84 -39.13 31.67
C ASN A 580 -47.41 -39.11 32.26
N ALA A 581 -47.01 -38.01 32.88
CA ALA A 581 -45.74 -37.90 33.58
C ALA A 581 -45.66 -38.91 34.74
N VAL A 582 -44.46 -39.45 34.98
CA VAL A 582 -44.16 -40.39 36.06
C VAL A 582 -43.46 -39.62 37.18
N SER A 583 -44.03 -39.68 38.39
CA SER A 583 -43.47 -38.98 39.55
C SER A 583 -42.03 -39.42 39.82
N LEU A 584 -41.14 -38.46 40.07
CA LEU A 584 -39.69 -38.58 40.30
C LEU A 584 -38.86 -39.04 39.10
N THR A 585 -39.51 -39.54 38.04
CA THR A 585 -38.87 -40.02 36.82
C THR A 585 -38.93 -38.97 35.71
N THR A 586 -40.08 -38.33 35.47
CA THR A 586 -40.19 -37.31 34.43
C THR A 586 -39.53 -36.00 34.88
N LYS A 587 -38.62 -35.49 34.05
CA LYS A 587 -37.82 -34.28 34.30
C LYS A 587 -37.92 -33.31 33.14
N ALA A 588 -37.63 -32.05 33.42
CA ALA A 588 -37.49 -31.00 32.41
C ALA A 588 -36.27 -30.13 32.75
N CYS A 589 -35.40 -29.90 31.79
CA CYS A 589 -34.20 -29.09 31.97
C CYS A 589 -34.06 -28.11 30.82
N LEU A 590 -33.91 -26.82 31.15
CA LEU A 590 -33.40 -25.85 30.20
C LEU A 590 -31.87 -25.89 30.27
N PHE A 591 -31.22 -26.25 29.17
CA PHE A 591 -29.76 -26.22 29.08
C PHE A 591 -29.34 -24.80 28.74
N TYR A 592 -28.66 -24.11 29.66
CA TYR A 592 -28.44 -22.66 29.53
C TYR A 592 -27.03 -22.16 29.77
N ASP A 593 -26.17 -22.96 30.42
CA ASP A 593 -24.75 -22.65 30.59
C ASP A 593 -23.91 -23.93 30.59
N ASP A 594 -22.59 -23.78 30.52
CA ASP A 594 -21.63 -24.91 30.54
C ASP A 594 -21.63 -25.53 31.96
N GLY A 595 -22.48 -26.53 32.16
CA GLY A 595 -22.60 -27.29 33.42
C GLY A 595 -23.61 -26.75 34.45
N SER A 596 -24.37 -25.70 34.15
CA SER A 596 -25.49 -25.26 35.00
C SER A 596 -26.82 -25.69 34.39
N THR A 597 -27.59 -26.48 35.14
CA THR A 597 -28.89 -27.00 34.74
C THR A 597 -29.96 -26.59 35.76
N ASP A 598 -31.03 -25.93 35.32
CA ASP A 598 -32.23 -25.72 36.13
C ASP A 598 -33.16 -26.90 35.83
N ILE A 599 -32.95 -27.99 36.56
CA ILE A 599 -33.71 -29.23 36.40
C ILE A 599 -34.98 -29.12 37.26
N ARG A 600 -36.13 -29.13 36.59
CA ARG A 600 -37.44 -29.32 37.22
C ARG A 600 -37.74 -30.81 37.25
N VAL A 601 -38.24 -31.31 38.38
CA VAL A 601 -38.57 -32.73 38.59
C VAL A 601 -40.04 -32.87 38.89
N ALA A 602 -40.73 -33.80 38.21
CA ALA A 602 -42.13 -34.10 38.49
C ALA A 602 -42.28 -34.68 39.90
N ASN A 603 -42.60 -33.86 40.90
CA ASN A 603 -42.69 -34.30 42.28
C ASN A 603 -44.04 -33.95 42.92
N ARG A 604 -44.54 -34.85 43.78
CA ARG A 604 -45.79 -34.67 44.49
C ARG A 604 -45.56 -33.79 45.73
N GLY A 605 -45.80 -32.49 45.60
CA GLY A 605 -45.90 -31.57 46.74
C GLY A 605 -44.84 -30.48 46.83
N ASN A 606 -43.97 -30.30 45.82
CA ASN A 606 -43.15 -29.10 45.72
C ASN A 606 -43.90 -28.04 44.88
N PRO A 607 -44.38 -26.94 45.48
CA PRO A 607 -45.07 -25.89 44.73
C PRO A 607 -44.17 -25.20 43.68
N GLU A 608 -42.84 -25.24 43.84
CA GLU A 608 -41.89 -24.67 42.88
C GLU A 608 -41.68 -25.57 41.64
N ASP A 609 -41.95 -26.87 41.77
CA ASP A 609 -41.84 -27.85 40.68
C ASP A 609 -43.21 -28.23 40.10
N GLY A 610 -44.25 -27.46 40.43
CA GLY A 610 -45.60 -27.63 39.87
C GLY A 610 -46.49 -28.65 40.59
N ASN A 611 -47.73 -28.72 40.12
CA ASN A 611 -48.75 -29.62 40.67
C ASN A 611 -48.75 -30.94 39.88
N PHE A 612 -48.38 -32.03 40.55
CA PHE A 612 -48.48 -33.39 40.00
C PHE A 612 -49.79 -34.05 40.46
N ALA A 613 -50.78 -34.13 39.57
CA ALA A 613 -52.10 -34.71 39.87
C ALA A 613 -52.59 -35.62 38.74
N GLY A 614 -52.86 -36.89 39.05
CA GLY A 614 -53.45 -37.84 38.10
C GLY A 614 -52.56 -38.17 36.90
N GLY A 615 -51.24 -38.13 37.05
CA GLY A 615 -50.29 -38.31 35.94
C GLY A 615 -50.11 -37.07 35.08
N VAL A 616 -50.67 -35.92 35.45
CA VAL A 616 -50.42 -34.63 34.79
C VAL A 616 -49.44 -33.84 35.65
N TRP A 617 -48.31 -33.45 35.07
CA TRP A 617 -47.31 -32.58 35.68
C TRP A 617 -47.47 -31.16 35.13
N ASP A 618 -47.86 -30.20 35.98
CA ASP A 618 -48.18 -28.84 35.57
C ASP A 618 -47.34 -27.80 36.34
N VAL A 619 -46.39 -27.15 35.66
CA VAL A 619 -45.45 -26.19 36.26
C VAL A 619 -45.80 -24.78 35.84
N GLY A 620 -45.82 -23.85 36.78
CA GLY A 620 -46.09 -22.42 36.53
C GLY A 620 -47.55 -21.99 36.68
N SER A 621 -48.42 -22.86 37.22
CA SER A 621 -49.87 -22.59 37.36
C SER A 621 -50.31 -21.95 38.68
N ALA A 622 -49.38 -21.66 39.61
CA ALA A 622 -49.71 -20.98 40.86
C ALA A 622 -49.88 -19.46 40.66
N SER A 623 -50.70 -18.83 41.51
CA SER A 623 -51.06 -17.40 41.41
C SER A 623 -50.26 -16.56 42.41
N PRO A 624 -49.61 -15.41 42.05
CA PRO A 624 -48.86 -15.14 40.82
C PRO A 624 -47.52 -14.35 40.99
N PRO A 625 -46.53 -14.48 40.07
CA PRO A 625 -46.38 -15.58 39.11
C PRO A 625 -45.10 -16.39 39.42
N PRO A 626 -45.23 -17.69 39.75
CA PRO A 626 -44.14 -18.63 39.55
C PRO A 626 -44.11 -18.97 38.06
N TYR A 627 -43.13 -18.44 37.34
CA TYR A 627 -42.84 -18.87 35.98
C TYR A 627 -42.16 -20.25 36.02
N ALA A 628 -42.42 -21.09 35.01
CA ALA A 628 -41.73 -22.38 34.89
C ALA A 628 -40.21 -22.21 34.71
N PHE A 629 -39.80 -21.19 33.97
CA PHE A 629 -38.42 -20.72 33.88
C PHE A 629 -38.42 -19.19 33.87
N ASN A 630 -37.56 -18.57 34.68
CA ASN A 630 -37.50 -17.11 34.82
C ASN A 630 -36.06 -16.59 34.81
N TYR A 631 -35.61 -16.15 33.64
CA TYR A 631 -34.33 -15.48 33.44
C TYR A 631 -34.60 -14.06 32.92
N THR A 632 -34.56 -13.08 33.82
CA THR A 632 -34.82 -11.67 33.53
C THR A 632 -33.63 -10.83 33.98
N ASN A 633 -33.62 -9.54 33.66
CA ASN A 633 -32.59 -8.62 34.15
C ASN A 633 -32.59 -8.41 35.67
N ILE A 634 -33.66 -8.79 36.37
CA ILE A 634 -33.79 -8.66 37.82
C ILE A 634 -33.52 -9.97 38.56
N THR A 635 -33.47 -11.12 37.88
CA THR A 635 -33.14 -12.40 38.52
C THR A 635 -31.63 -12.54 38.67
N ALA A 636 -31.18 -13.17 39.76
CA ALA A 636 -29.77 -13.49 39.95
C ALA A 636 -29.25 -14.45 38.86
N ASN A 637 -30.12 -15.32 38.36
CA ASN A 637 -29.83 -16.27 37.29
C ASN A 637 -29.87 -15.56 35.94
N LYS A 638 -28.77 -15.66 35.21
CA LYS A 638 -28.57 -15.15 33.85
C LYS A 638 -28.38 -16.33 32.91
N ILE A 639 -28.74 -16.17 31.65
CA ILE A 639 -28.68 -17.21 30.62
C ILE A 639 -27.91 -16.68 29.41
N LYS A 640 -27.14 -17.53 28.72
CA LYS A 640 -26.50 -17.14 27.44
C LYS A 640 -27.59 -16.93 26.36
N THR A 641 -27.43 -15.93 25.49
CA THR A 641 -28.37 -15.75 24.36
C THR A 641 -28.13 -16.74 23.24
N GLY A 642 -29.17 -16.99 22.46
CA GLY A 642 -29.16 -17.88 21.31
C GLY A 642 -30.16 -19.01 21.46
N ALA A 643 -30.05 -20.01 20.59
CA ALA A 643 -30.92 -21.17 20.61
C ALA A 643 -30.53 -22.11 21.77
N ARG A 644 -31.50 -22.49 22.61
CA ARG A 644 -31.31 -23.41 23.75
C ARG A 644 -32.29 -24.56 23.70
N TYR A 645 -31.83 -25.73 24.13
CA TYR A 645 -32.70 -26.88 24.32
C TYR A 645 -33.43 -26.80 25.66
N LEU A 646 -34.75 -26.91 25.61
CA LEU A 646 -35.58 -27.34 26.73
C LEU A 646 -35.91 -28.82 26.50
N VAL A 647 -35.34 -29.69 27.32
CA VAL A 647 -35.51 -31.14 27.17
C VAL A 647 -36.39 -31.67 28.27
N PHE A 648 -37.33 -32.53 27.90
CA PHE A 648 -38.17 -33.32 28.79
C PHE A 648 -37.78 -34.78 28.62
N TRP A 649 -37.52 -35.51 29.70
CA TRP A 649 -37.16 -36.92 29.61
C TRP A 649 -37.66 -37.72 30.81
N ASN A 650 -37.62 -39.04 30.68
CA ASN A 650 -37.88 -39.95 31.78
C ASN A 650 -36.55 -40.54 32.27
N ASP A 651 -36.08 -40.05 33.40
CA ASP A 651 -34.88 -40.55 34.08
C ASP A 651 -35.20 -41.88 34.78
N THR A 652 -34.82 -42.97 34.13
CA THR A 652 -35.16 -44.34 34.50
C THR A 652 -34.20 -44.96 35.51
N ASP A 653 -32.98 -44.44 35.62
CA ASP A 653 -31.95 -44.96 36.53
C ASP A 653 -31.61 -44.02 37.70
N GLY A 654 -32.09 -42.77 37.65
CA GLY A 654 -32.08 -41.78 38.71
C GLY A 654 -30.83 -40.90 38.76
N ASP A 655 -29.98 -40.90 37.72
CA ASP A 655 -28.71 -40.19 37.75
C ASP A 655 -28.78 -38.71 37.32
N ASN A 656 -29.94 -38.26 36.80
CA ASN A 656 -30.21 -36.93 36.23
C ASN A 656 -29.44 -36.64 34.93
N VAL A 657 -28.92 -37.65 34.27
CA VAL A 657 -28.34 -37.59 32.93
C VAL A 657 -29.41 -38.06 31.94
N ILE A 658 -29.24 -37.68 30.68
CA ILE A 658 -30.08 -38.18 29.59
C ILE A 658 -29.32 -39.33 28.95
N ASP A 659 -29.84 -40.54 29.12
CA ASP A 659 -29.12 -41.75 28.76
C ASP A 659 -29.66 -42.46 27.51
N ALA A 660 -28.81 -43.31 26.92
CA ALA A 660 -29.18 -44.12 25.77
C ALA A 660 -30.25 -45.15 26.16
N GLY A 661 -31.51 -44.88 25.77
CA GLY A 661 -32.67 -45.71 26.09
C GLY A 661 -33.79 -44.95 26.80
N GLU A 662 -33.55 -43.69 27.15
CA GLU A 662 -34.55 -42.83 27.77
C GLU A 662 -35.37 -42.09 26.70
N ASN A 663 -36.69 -42.09 26.86
CA ASN A 663 -37.56 -41.31 25.99
C ASN A 663 -37.40 -39.83 26.32
N GLN A 664 -37.01 -39.05 25.31
CA GLN A 664 -36.79 -37.60 25.45
C GLN A 664 -37.52 -36.78 24.38
N TYR A 665 -37.97 -35.59 24.76
CA TYR A 665 -38.52 -34.57 23.87
C TYR A 665 -37.74 -33.27 24.04
N SER A 666 -37.23 -32.72 22.95
CA SER A 666 -36.46 -31.49 22.95
C SER A 666 -37.18 -30.39 22.18
N ALA A 667 -37.31 -29.21 22.79
CA ALA A 667 -37.80 -28.00 22.14
C ALA A 667 -36.70 -26.94 22.12
N ILE A 668 -36.52 -26.27 20.98
CA ILE A 668 -35.53 -25.20 20.84
C ILE A 668 -36.19 -23.86 21.11
N TYR A 669 -35.62 -23.09 22.04
CA TYR A 669 -36.03 -21.71 22.35
C TYR A 669 -34.93 -20.73 22.00
N ASN A 670 -35.30 -19.64 21.32
CA ASN A 670 -34.40 -18.52 21.07
C ASN A 670 -34.44 -17.53 22.23
N ILE A 671 -33.29 -17.35 22.84
CA ILE A 671 -33.04 -16.44 23.96
C ILE A 671 -32.39 -15.19 23.40
N SER A 672 -32.93 -14.02 23.74
CA SER A 672 -32.43 -12.74 23.23
C SER A 672 -31.94 -11.85 24.38
N THR A 673 -31.08 -10.89 24.07
CA THR A 673 -30.66 -9.80 24.98
C THR A 673 -31.76 -8.77 25.22
N ASN A 674 -32.90 -8.85 24.53
CA ASN A 674 -33.97 -7.89 24.69
C ASN A 674 -34.85 -8.25 25.90
N ASN A 675 -34.86 -7.39 26.92
CA ASN A 675 -35.69 -7.51 28.11
C ASN A 675 -37.20 -7.39 27.85
N SER A 676 -37.61 -6.91 26.67
CA SER A 676 -39.03 -6.71 26.34
C SER A 676 -39.73 -7.94 25.77
N MET A 677 -39.15 -9.14 25.91
CA MET A 677 -39.81 -10.34 25.39
C MET A 677 -41.06 -10.65 26.20
N GLU A 678 -42.21 -10.62 25.52
CA GLU A 678 -43.46 -11.17 26.04
C GLU A 678 -43.21 -12.62 26.48
N PRO A 679 -43.75 -13.03 27.63
CA PRO A 679 -43.60 -14.40 28.09
C PRO A 679 -44.04 -15.41 27.03
N ARG A 680 -43.29 -16.50 26.89
CA ARG A 680 -43.61 -17.53 25.88
C ARG A 680 -44.87 -18.30 26.30
N ASN A 681 -45.66 -18.71 25.29
CA ASN A 681 -46.88 -19.50 25.44
C ASN A 681 -46.65 -20.84 26.15
N ASP A 682 -47.71 -21.35 26.76
CA ASP A 682 -47.73 -22.62 27.48
C ASP A 682 -47.39 -23.81 26.57
N ILE A 683 -46.59 -24.75 27.07
CA ILE A 683 -46.27 -26.01 26.38
C ILE A 683 -47.18 -27.12 26.93
N THR A 684 -47.73 -27.99 26.08
CA THR A 684 -48.43 -29.20 26.52
C THR A 684 -47.89 -30.42 25.77
N LEU A 685 -47.44 -31.43 26.52
CA LEU A 685 -46.83 -32.66 26.02
C LEU A 685 -47.54 -33.89 26.58
N ASP A 686 -47.31 -35.07 25.99
CA ASP A 686 -47.76 -36.36 26.52
C ASP A 686 -46.56 -37.32 26.58
N ALA A 687 -46.18 -37.75 27.78
CA ALA A 687 -45.01 -38.57 28.07
C ALA A 687 -45.08 -39.99 27.49
N ASN A 688 -46.26 -40.45 27.06
CA ASN A 688 -46.43 -41.75 26.41
C ASN A 688 -46.23 -41.70 24.89
N VAL A 689 -46.10 -40.50 24.31
CA VAL A 689 -45.80 -40.37 22.89
C VAL A 689 -44.34 -40.74 22.68
N ASP A 690 -44.09 -41.67 21.76
CA ASP A 690 -42.74 -41.95 21.29
C ASP A 690 -42.21 -40.69 20.58
N PHE A 691 -41.37 -39.97 21.30
CA PHE A 691 -40.83 -38.69 20.87
C PHE A 691 -39.83 -38.81 19.71
N SER A 692 -39.42 -40.03 19.36
CA SER A 692 -38.61 -40.29 18.16
C SER A 692 -39.35 -40.04 16.83
N ALA A 693 -40.68 -39.88 16.87
CA ALA A 693 -41.54 -39.70 15.70
C ALA A 693 -42.06 -38.27 15.48
N ALA A 694 -41.68 -37.30 16.32
CA ALA A 694 -42.03 -35.89 16.14
C ALA A 694 -40.96 -35.19 15.26
N PRO A 695 -41.35 -34.33 14.29
CA PRO A 695 -40.45 -33.77 13.28
C PRO A 695 -39.44 -32.75 13.82
#